data_AF-A0AAJ1RY85-F1
#
_entry.id   AF-A0AAJ1RY85-F1
#
_cell.length_a   1.000
_cell.length_b   1.000
_cell.length_c   1.000
_cell.angle_alpha   90.00
_cell.angle_beta   90.00
_cell.angle_gamma   90.00
#
_symmetry.space_group_name_H-M   'P 1'
#
loop_
_entity.id
_entity.type
_entity.pdbx_description
1 polymer ?
#
loop_
_entity_poly.entity_id
_entity_poly.type
_entity_poly.pdbx_seq_one_letter_code
_entity_poly.pdbx_strand_id
1 'polypeptide(L)'
;MNRNKSIAMMLTGIILVSLNMFVLTGVVASNVQAGVEELIVEGRDDASDWEDEEWLVQTSERSYFAYNLTNPGASLDDEVAVFEKMGPFIYTVTTTKELLDFDAENGTITYSEYDSFEWCENCTWMDDDGNEHASISGEYELTNANILWNTQRMAGLATGIEYGEIFAKAGFAQQMQINDLQNRAPSIWAAEYAETLVAGAAAQINSTGIDMPTAEAMAPAAVLRGAYDGWLAQSGASDANPDFASYADGILYSAVDPSTGSCIALIGDSACRDGSTSLHPDHGIGHMLAAGIGEPSEATTPVRAALYGYSDASAEEMAAIDWAVYAMAGTNFVAMGGGKDIDSIEDWRERLAEVSGVDIPNPDALNNVLFGTEGSDPNNGMLMESDFGGIPLFGVALFLLGAQGNAFDTMVTYSIGLTQLLGLADWGGAWIGMLGTPADFPMILVGGSGTNDADSWWQLSFGSEEPVAGGYISIGLNRGEYEGTVDLSAEEVREILYDSEYALTGDFAIKFIYGEFSGVSLPTGPEGSAMGGTVHTWDDAYVAGLYGISESDAAALRSWVKDFMFEQVIGALLAFQYGASAWTTQSINNWLYGWSDSVLVGLFGEENSWVKLETNETYYGSGGKSTGDFSVYQMKIPTSVDGLSTAEHAVMEGYINSDGDGLCDFKLDADGNAEYGVECEANETYGMTEHLPWRAPHMEEATYGLLSDHVGNANTITAGTIGGIADADESFSVNLVGYSVAQTEVGETVTYKGIEMVEHRIDLDPGENQIQAKLVGSGSFVDVLPGALPVYFGASVDIKVEPVTNVAMYGKVMARFYLDLRWSGAMNPDFSDADGDGDPDASYVQAVFEIHTFSEIGDEDAASFKCTVIDHMSTTWWTDFGGRGDCELEALMPFPYIAALLYVAGIGLLSYGGMGMASRKEE
;
A
#
# COMPACT_ATOMS: atom_id res chain seq x y z
N MET A 1 -23.00 65.53 74.19
CA MET A 1 -23.25 64.47 73.19
C MET A 1 -22.86 63.11 73.78
N ASN A 2 -23.71 62.10 73.62
CA ASN A 2 -23.59 60.78 74.25
C ASN A 2 -22.51 59.92 73.59
N ARG A 3 -21.63 59.28 74.38
CA ARG A 3 -20.59 58.32 73.94
C ARG A 3 -21.14 57.25 72.98
N ASN A 4 -22.39 56.84 73.19
CA ASN A 4 -23.09 55.86 72.35
C ASN A 4 -23.43 56.38 70.94
N LYS A 5 -23.59 57.69 70.73
CA LYS A 5 -23.87 58.25 69.39
C LYS A 5 -22.59 58.40 68.55
N SER A 6 -21.46 58.75 69.15
CA SER A 6 -20.17 58.85 68.44
C SER A 6 -19.57 57.47 68.09
N ILE A 7 -19.73 56.47 68.97
CA ILE A 7 -19.35 55.08 68.69
C ILE A 7 -20.26 54.47 67.63
N ALA A 8 -21.57 54.74 67.66
CA ALA A 8 -22.49 54.31 66.61
C ALA A 8 -22.14 54.89 65.24
N MET A 9 -21.80 56.19 65.14
CA MET A 9 -21.42 56.80 63.86
C MET A 9 -20.06 56.31 63.31
N MET A 10 -19.10 55.97 64.18
CA MET A 10 -17.83 55.35 63.78
C MET A 10 -18.02 53.90 63.31
N LEU A 11 -18.84 53.11 64.03
CA LEU A 11 -19.21 51.75 63.61
C LEU A 11 -20.02 51.76 62.31
N THR A 12 -20.95 52.69 62.14
CA THR A 12 -21.68 52.86 60.87
C THR A 12 -20.75 53.30 59.74
N GLY A 13 -19.75 54.15 60.01
CA GLY A 13 -18.71 54.51 59.02
C GLY A 13 -17.82 53.33 58.60
N ILE A 14 -17.39 52.50 59.56
CA ILE A 14 -16.65 51.26 59.28
C ILE A 14 -17.54 50.27 58.52
N ILE A 15 -18.79 50.07 58.94
CA ILE A 15 -19.75 49.17 58.29
C ILE A 15 -20.08 49.63 56.87
N LEU A 16 -20.23 50.93 56.61
CA LEU A 16 -20.45 51.48 55.26
C LEU A 16 -19.23 51.29 54.35
N VAL A 17 -18.02 51.46 54.88
CA VAL A 17 -16.76 51.17 54.15
C VAL A 17 -16.59 49.65 53.93
N SER A 18 -17.01 48.81 54.89
CA SER A 18 -16.96 47.34 54.80
C SER A 18 -18.01 46.78 53.83
N LEU A 19 -19.22 47.37 53.79
CA LEU A 19 -20.27 47.07 52.81
C LEU A 19 -19.80 47.41 51.39
N ASN A 20 -19.01 48.47 51.23
CA ASN A 20 -18.41 48.84 49.95
C ASN A 20 -17.32 47.86 49.47
N MET A 21 -16.55 47.29 50.41
CA MET A 21 -15.39 46.45 50.11
C MET A 21 -15.69 44.94 49.98
N PHE A 22 -16.81 44.45 50.55
CA PHE A 22 -17.15 43.01 50.54
C PHE A 22 -18.52 42.68 49.93
N VAL A 23 -19.50 43.58 50.06
CA VAL A 23 -20.87 43.32 49.57
C VAL A 23 -21.06 43.91 48.18
N LEU A 24 -20.59 45.14 47.96
CA LEU A 24 -20.62 45.76 46.63
C LEU A 24 -19.58 45.16 45.68
N THR A 25 -18.42 44.69 46.16
CA THR A 25 -17.46 43.91 45.34
C THR A 25 -18.04 42.58 44.90
N GLY A 26 -18.70 41.81 45.79
CA GLY A 26 -19.37 40.56 45.40
C GLY A 26 -20.57 40.78 44.48
N VAL A 27 -21.35 41.85 44.65
CA VAL A 27 -22.49 42.20 43.78
C VAL A 27 -22.04 42.78 42.44
N VAL A 28 -21.00 43.62 42.42
CA VAL A 28 -20.42 44.15 41.17
C VAL A 28 -19.70 43.04 40.42
N ALA A 29 -18.88 42.21 41.07
CA ALA A 29 -18.27 41.06 40.43
C ALA A 29 -19.32 40.09 39.87
N SER A 30 -20.39 39.79 40.62
CA SER A 30 -21.49 38.94 40.16
C SER A 30 -22.32 39.58 39.03
N ASN A 31 -22.50 40.91 39.00
CA ASN A 31 -23.21 41.60 37.91
C ASN A 31 -22.33 41.84 36.68
N VAL A 32 -21.02 42.01 36.86
CA VAL A 32 -20.04 42.06 35.75
C VAL A 32 -19.94 40.69 35.13
N GLN A 33 -19.79 39.65 35.95
CA GLN A 33 -19.83 38.26 35.49
C GLN A 33 -21.13 37.99 34.71
N ALA A 34 -22.30 38.23 35.31
CA ALA A 34 -23.58 38.02 34.63
C ALA A 34 -23.76 38.87 33.37
N GLY A 35 -23.22 40.10 33.35
CA GLY A 35 -23.29 40.98 32.17
C GLY A 35 -22.31 40.58 31.05
N VAL A 36 -21.14 40.04 31.40
CA VAL A 36 -20.18 39.50 30.43
C VAL A 36 -20.71 38.18 29.87
N GLU A 37 -21.25 37.31 30.72
CA GLU A 37 -21.95 36.09 30.31
C GLU A 37 -23.13 36.40 29.38
N GLU A 38 -23.96 37.42 29.68
CA GLU A 38 -25.07 37.86 28.81
C GLU A 38 -24.56 38.42 27.46
N LEU A 39 -23.45 39.18 27.45
CA LEU A 39 -22.82 39.66 26.21
C LEU A 39 -22.25 38.54 25.34
N ILE A 40 -21.71 37.47 25.94
CA ILE A 40 -21.21 36.30 25.20
C ILE A 40 -22.36 35.57 24.51
N VAL A 41 -23.54 35.51 25.16
CA VAL A 41 -24.77 34.93 24.60
C VAL A 41 -25.32 35.84 23.49
N GLU A 42 -25.50 37.13 23.74
CA GLU A 42 -26.03 38.11 22.77
C GLU A 42 -25.15 38.27 21.52
N GLY A 43 -23.86 37.92 21.59
CA GLY A 43 -22.96 37.93 20.43
C GLY A 43 -22.95 36.62 19.64
N ARG A 44 -23.83 35.67 19.95
CA ARG A 44 -23.88 34.32 19.34
C ARG A 44 -25.30 33.80 19.12
N ASP A 45 -26.33 34.59 19.42
CA ASP A 45 -27.72 34.16 19.45
C ASP A 45 -28.51 34.48 18.17
N ASP A 46 -27.90 35.18 17.21
CA ASP A 46 -28.44 35.40 15.86
C ASP A 46 -27.51 34.83 14.77
N ALA A 47 -28.08 34.46 13.63
CA ALA A 47 -27.32 33.99 12.47
C ALA A 47 -26.35 35.08 11.97
N SER A 48 -26.72 36.36 12.07
CA SER A 48 -25.87 37.47 11.64
C SER A 48 -24.57 37.60 12.42
N ASP A 49 -24.50 37.06 13.64
CA ASP A 49 -23.29 37.09 14.45
C ASP A 49 -22.20 36.14 13.90
N TRP A 50 -22.64 35.14 13.13
CA TRP A 50 -21.79 34.14 12.48
C TRP A 50 -21.54 34.46 11.00
N GLU A 51 -22.15 35.52 10.47
CA GLU A 51 -21.89 36.04 9.11
C GLU A 51 -20.72 37.05 9.09
N ASP A 52 -20.02 37.25 10.21
CA ASP A 52 -18.85 38.12 10.30
C ASP A 52 -17.68 37.55 9.47
N GLU A 53 -17.04 38.42 8.68
CA GLU A 53 -15.84 38.08 7.90
C GLU A 53 -14.71 37.55 8.80
N GLU A 54 -14.60 38.00 10.06
CA GLU A 54 -13.59 37.54 11.02
C GLU A 54 -13.84 36.10 11.52
N TRP A 55 -15.10 35.63 11.52
CA TRP A 55 -15.42 34.24 11.83
C TRP A 55 -15.38 33.35 10.59
N LEU A 56 -15.90 33.85 9.46
CA LEU A 56 -15.95 33.13 8.19
C LEU A 56 -14.57 32.87 7.60
N VAL A 57 -13.58 33.73 7.86
CA VAL A 57 -12.21 33.57 7.38
C VAL A 57 -11.23 33.80 8.52
N GLN A 58 -10.62 32.72 9.00
CA GLN A 58 -9.67 32.75 10.11
C GLN A 58 -8.27 32.43 9.61
N THR A 59 -7.26 33.18 10.07
CA THR A 59 -5.86 32.92 9.73
C THR A 59 -5.06 32.55 10.98
N SER A 60 -4.24 31.52 10.86
CA SER A 60 -3.34 31.05 11.93
C SER A 60 -1.99 30.61 11.36
N GLU A 61 -0.95 30.64 12.18
CA GLU A 61 0.35 30.09 11.82
C GLU A 61 0.47 28.65 12.34
N ARG A 62 0.85 27.72 11.45
CA ARG A 62 1.19 26.34 11.81
C ARG A 62 2.64 26.04 11.42
N SER A 63 3.37 25.43 12.36
CA SER A 63 4.76 25.03 12.15
C SER A 63 4.85 23.52 12.03
N TYR A 64 5.41 23.05 10.92
CA TYR A 64 5.61 21.62 10.67
C TYR A 64 7.09 21.25 10.80
N PHE A 65 7.33 20.03 11.26
CA PHE A 65 8.64 19.41 11.22
C PHE A 65 8.51 18.02 10.61
N ALA A 66 9.52 17.63 9.85
CA ALA A 66 9.59 16.31 9.24
C ALA A 66 10.98 15.72 9.46
N TYR A 67 11.08 14.42 9.32
CA TYR A 67 12.29 13.69 9.66
C TYR A 67 12.92 13.16 8.37
N ASN A 68 14.13 13.65 8.05
CA ASN A 68 14.85 13.28 6.83
C ASN A 68 15.78 12.10 7.09
N LEU A 69 15.68 11.07 6.25
CA LEU A 69 16.53 9.89 6.29
C LEU A 69 17.99 10.26 5.95
N THR A 70 18.91 9.90 6.85
CA THR A 70 20.35 10.23 6.71
C THR A 70 21.20 9.07 6.19
N ASN A 71 20.70 7.83 6.31
CA ASN A 71 21.32 6.61 5.78
C ASN A 71 20.39 5.91 4.77
N PRO A 72 20.34 6.37 3.50
CA PRO A 72 19.41 5.84 2.49
C PRO A 72 19.63 4.36 2.10
N GLY A 73 20.71 3.74 2.57
CA GLY A 73 20.95 2.30 2.44
C GLY A 73 20.29 1.45 3.52
N ALA A 74 19.65 2.07 4.52
CA ALA A 74 18.87 1.40 5.54
C ALA A 74 17.72 0.63 4.89
N SER A 75 17.72 -0.69 5.03
CA SER A 75 16.54 -1.51 4.84
C SER A 75 15.82 -1.67 6.19
N LEU A 76 14.53 -1.96 6.17
CA LEU A 76 13.77 -2.26 7.39
C LEU A 76 14.36 -3.43 8.20
N ASP A 77 15.23 -4.27 7.59
CA ASP A 77 15.68 -5.54 8.17
C ASP A 77 17.18 -5.61 8.56
N ASP A 78 18.08 -4.85 7.92
CA ASP A 78 19.54 -5.01 8.12
C ASP A 78 20.24 -3.80 8.79
N GLU A 79 19.72 -2.58 8.62
CA GLU A 79 20.28 -1.36 9.20
C GLU A 79 19.14 -0.40 9.58
N VAL A 80 19.02 -0.09 10.88
CA VAL A 80 17.97 0.81 11.37
C VAL A 80 18.07 2.18 10.69
N ALA A 81 16.96 2.62 10.10
CA ALA A 81 16.85 3.94 9.50
C ALA A 81 17.06 5.05 10.54
N VAL A 82 17.96 5.99 10.23
CA VAL A 82 18.32 7.12 11.09
C VAL A 82 17.80 8.39 10.48
N PHE A 83 16.95 9.08 11.22
CA PHE A 83 16.33 10.32 10.78
C PHE A 83 16.90 11.54 11.49
N GLU A 84 16.91 12.67 10.78
CA GLU A 84 17.25 13.98 11.31
C GLU A 84 16.03 14.89 11.20
N LYS A 85 15.67 15.55 12.30
CA LYS A 85 14.56 16.50 12.33
C LYS A 85 14.87 17.74 11.48
N MET A 86 13.99 18.01 10.52
CA MET A 86 14.03 19.14 9.62
C MET A 86 12.84 20.06 9.89
N GLY A 87 13.06 21.37 9.76
CA GLY A 87 12.07 22.40 9.99
C GLY A 87 12.69 23.60 10.73
N PRO A 88 11.88 24.59 11.14
CA PRO A 88 10.43 24.65 10.98
C PRO A 88 10.02 24.96 9.54
N PHE A 89 8.97 24.30 9.04
CA PHE A 89 8.25 24.70 7.82
C PHE A 89 6.98 25.44 8.25
N ILE A 90 6.96 26.76 8.10
CA ILE A 90 5.87 27.59 8.66
C ILE A 90 4.90 28.00 7.57
N TYR A 91 3.61 27.77 7.80
CA TYR A 91 2.53 28.13 6.88
C TYR A 91 1.50 29.00 7.58
N THR A 92 1.01 29.99 6.84
CA THR A 92 -0.22 30.69 7.16
C THR A 92 -1.38 29.82 6.66
N VAL A 93 -2.18 29.33 7.60
CA VAL A 93 -3.38 28.52 7.33
C VAL A 93 -4.58 29.44 7.38
N THR A 94 -5.31 29.51 6.27
CA THR A 94 -6.56 30.25 6.14
C THR A 94 -7.71 29.26 6.11
N THR A 95 -8.45 29.21 7.22
CA THR A 95 -9.66 28.42 7.39
C THR A 95 -10.85 29.23 6.89
N THR A 96 -11.56 28.71 5.90
CA THR A 96 -12.77 29.33 5.34
C THR A 96 -13.99 28.53 5.76
N LYS A 97 -14.98 29.22 6.30
CA LYS A 97 -16.25 28.65 6.77
C LYS A 97 -17.39 29.19 5.94
N GLU A 98 -18.38 28.34 5.68
CA GLU A 98 -19.66 28.72 5.08
C GLU A 98 -20.79 28.25 5.97
N LEU A 99 -21.67 29.19 6.33
CA LEU A 99 -22.86 28.89 7.13
C LEU A 99 -23.90 28.14 6.29
N LEU A 100 -24.26 26.92 6.71
CA LEU A 100 -25.23 26.08 6.02
C LEU A 100 -26.62 26.16 6.66
N ASP A 101 -26.68 26.14 7.99
CA ASP A 101 -27.94 26.20 8.74
C ASP A 101 -27.78 26.80 10.14
N PHE A 102 -28.84 27.44 10.64
CA PHE A 102 -28.91 28.03 11.98
C PHE A 102 -30.25 27.72 12.64
N ASP A 103 -30.22 26.93 13.72
CA ASP A 103 -31.41 26.52 14.48
C ASP A 103 -31.38 27.13 15.88
N ALA A 104 -32.07 28.27 16.01
CA ALA A 104 -32.22 28.98 17.28
C ALA A 104 -33.06 28.21 18.32
N GLU A 105 -33.96 27.32 17.90
CA GLU A 105 -34.85 26.59 18.81
C GLU A 105 -34.10 25.44 19.50
N ASN A 106 -33.27 24.72 18.74
CA ASN A 106 -32.43 23.65 19.27
C ASN A 106 -31.06 24.14 19.76
N GLY A 107 -30.68 25.39 19.44
CA GLY A 107 -29.43 25.99 19.84
C GLY A 107 -28.23 25.37 19.12
N THR A 108 -28.34 25.21 17.80
CA THR A 108 -27.28 24.61 16.97
C THR A 108 -27.02 25.40 15.71
N ILE A 109 -25.78 25.38 15.26
CA ILE A 109 -25.32 25.96 13.99
C ILE A 109 -24.59 24.89 13.19
N THR A 110 -24.79 24.87 11.87
CA THR A 110 -24.14 23.93 10.95
C THR A 110 -23.37 24.71 9.89
N TYR A 111 -22.10 24.41 9.70
CA TYR A 111 -21.22 25.09 8.76
C TYR A 111 -20.27 24.11 8.07
N SER A 112 -19.89 24.39 6.82
CA SER A 112 -18.79 23.70 6.16
C SER A 112 -17.49 24.44 6.37
N GLU A 113 -16.37 23.73 6.38
CA GLU A 113 -15.05 24.27 6.62
C GLU A 113 -14.02 23.65 5.66
N TYR A 114 -13.13 24.48 5.13
CA TYR A 114 -11.95 24.03 4.42
C TYR A 114 -10.74 24.93 4.71
N ASP A 115 -9.55 24.33 4.70
CA ASP A 115 -8.29 25.02 4.94
C ASP A 115 -7.54 25.29 3.62
N SER A 116 -6.84 26.42 3.56
CA SER A 116 -5.86 26.73 2.51
C SER A 116 -4.54 27.17 3.14
N PHE A 117 -3.42 26.80 2.52
CA PHE A 117 -2.11 26.92 3.12
C PHE A 117 -1.17 27.76 2.25
N GLU A 118 -0.55 28.78 2.83
CA GLU A 118 0.46 29.61 2.18
C GLU A 118 1.77 29.55 2.97
N TRP A 119 2.88 29.19 2.31
CA TRP A 119 4.19 29.17 2.97
C TRP A 119 4.61 30.58 3.41
N CYS A 120 4.96 30.73 4.68
CA CYS A 120 5.43 32.01 5.22
C CYS A 120 6.96 32.08 5.23
N GLU A 121 7.54 32.73 4.22
CA GLU A 121 9.00 32.90 4.08
C GLU A 121 9.64 33.71 5.23
N ASN A 122 8.90 34.66 5.81
CA ASN A 122 9.43 35.60 6.80
C ASN A 122 9.05 35.26 8.25
N CYS A 123 8.34 34.15 8.47
CA CYS A 123 7.94 33.73 9.80
C CYS A 123 9.09 33.03 10.53
N THR A 124 9.03 33.06 11.86
CA THR A 124 9.98 32.41 12.76
C THR A 124 9.24 31.61 13.82
N TRP A 125 9.74 30.43 14.15
CA TRP A 125 9.23 29.63 15.26
C TRP A 125 10.23 29.67 16.42
N MET A 126 9.73 29.78 17.65
CA MET A 126 10.55 29.81 18.85
C MET A 126 10.54 28.44 19.52
N ASP A 127 11.73 27.87 19.76
CA ASP A 127 11.86 26.60 20.50
C ASP A 127 11.62 26.77 22.01
N ASP A 128 11.53 25.67 22.74
CA ASP A 128 11.31 25.68 24.20
C ASP A 128 12.48 26.31 24.98
N ASP A 129 13.66 26.40 24.36
CA ASP A 129 14.85 27.10 24.90
C ASP A 129 14.83 28.62 24.61
N GLY A 130 13.84 29.11 23.87
CA GLY A 130 13.64 30.51 23.51
C GLY A 130 14.48 30.99 22.31
N ASN A 131 15.00 30.08 21.47
CA ASN A 131 15.70 30.44 20.24
C ASN A 131 14.73 30.51 19.06
N GLU A 132 14.89 31.56 18.24
CA GLU A 132 14.13 31.75 17.01
C GLU A 132 14.77 30.98 15.83
N HIS A 133 13.95 30.23 15.12
CA HIS A 133 14.29 29.49 13.91
C HIS A 133 13.48 30.01 12.72
N ALA A 134 14.14 30.33 11.61
CA ALA A 134 13.47 30.85 10.42
C ALA A 134 12.78 29.72 9.63
N SER A 135 11.65 30.05 8.99
CA SER A 135 10.92 29.14 8.12
C SER A 135 11.80 28.62 6.97
N ILE A 136 11.81 27.30 6.78
CA ILE A 136 12.43 26.63 5.63
C ILE A 136 11.40 26.55 4.49
N SER A 137 11.85 26.63 3.24
CA SER A 137 10.97 26.47 2.07
C SER A 137 10.26 25.13 2.05
N GLY A 138 8.95 25.14 1.77
CA GLY A 138 8.16 23.92 1.53
C GLY A 138 8.59 23.11 0.30
N GLU A 139 9.42 23.68 -0.58
CA GLU A 139 10.06 23.01 -1.72
C GLU A 139 11.33 22.24 -1.33
N TYR A 140 11.68 22.19 -0.05
CA TYR A 140 12.82 21.41 0.41
C TYR A 140 12.53 19.92 0.23
N GLU A 141 13.31 19.28 -0.64
CA GLU A 141 13.27 17.83 -0.87
C GLU A 141 13.87 17.08 0.33
N LEU A 142 13.09 16.17 0.90
CA LEU A 142 13.54 15.28 1.95
C LEU A 142 13.16 13.83 1.62
N THR A 143 13.94 12.89 2.14
CA THR A 143 13.67 11.46 2.02
C THR A 143 13.03 10.98 3.31
N ASN A 144 11.84 10.37 3.22
CA ASN A 144 11.12 9.83 4.37
C ASN A 144 10.48 8.48 4.03
N ALA A 145 9.88 7.82 5.02
CA ALA A 145 9.14 6.58 4.85
C ALA A 145 8.03 6.74 3.81
N ASN A 146 7.98 5.84 2.84
CA ASN A 146 6.85 5.76 1.93
C ASN A 146 5.67 5.08 2.66
N ILE A 147 4.72 5.89 3.13
CA ILE A 147 3.58 5.41 3.91
C ILE A 147 2.66 4.44 3.14
N LEU A 148 2.72 4.43 1.81
CA LEU A 148 1.92 3.50 1.01
C LEU A 148 2.62 2.14 0.81
N TRP A 149 3.92 2.06 1.04
CA TRP A 149 4.74 0.91 0.64
C TRP A 149 4.24 -0.43 1.18
N ASN A 150 4.00 -0.52 2.50
CA ASN A 150 3.54 -1.77 3.11
C ASN A 150 2.11 -2.12 2.68
N THR A 151 1.23 -1.12 2.56
CA THR A 151 -0.15 -1.33 2.09
C THR A 151 -0.16 -1.82 0.64
N GLN A 152 0.69 -1.24 -0.23
CA GLN A 152 0.87 -1.67 -1.62
C GLN A 152 1.44 -3.10 -1.70
N ARG A 153 2.40 -3.47 -0.83
CA ARG A 153 2.90 -4.84 -0.75
C ARG A 153 1.81 -5.83 -0.35
N MET A 154 0.99 -5.48 0.65
CA MET A 154 -0.09 -6.35 1.11
C MET A 154 -1.19 -6.50 0.07
N ALA A 155 -1.61 -5.39 -0.54
CA ALA A 155 -2.61 -5.38 -1.62
C ALA A 155 -2.10 -6.10 -2.88
N GLY A 156 -0.81 -5.99 -3.17
CA GLY A 156 -0.16 -6.57 -4.35
C GLY A 156 0.16 -8.07 -4.25
N LEU A 157 -0.21 -8.78 -3.17
CA LEU A 157 0.14 -10.20 -3.03
C LEU A 157 -0.45 -11.08 -4.13
N ALA A 158 -1.75 -10.97 -4.40
CA ALA A 158 -2.40 -11.79 -5.42
C ALA A 158 -1.75 -11.57 -6.80
N THR A 159 -1.61 -10.30 -7.19
CA THR A 159 -0.93 -9.89 -8.43
C THR A 159 0.55 -10.32 -8.44
N GLY A 160 1.23 -10.24 -7.31
CA GLY A 160 2.61 -10.72 -7.16
C GLY A 160 2.76 -12.22 -7.39
N ILE A 161 1.78 -13.02 -6.96
CA ILE A 161 1.71 -14.46 -7.24
C ILE A 161 1.50 -14.72 -8.74
N GLU A 162 0.58 -13.99 -9.38
CA GLU A 162 0.36 -14.09 -10.84
C GLU A 162 1.62 -13.75 -11.64
N TYR A 163 2.33 -12.68 -11.28
CA TYR A 163 3.62 -12.34 -11.89
C TYR A 163 4.69 -13.38 -11.58
N GLY A 164 4.72 -13.90 -10.36
CA GLY A 164 5.61 -15.00 -9.97
C GLY A 164 5.44 -16.21 -10.89
N GLU A 165 4.19 -16.61 -11.15
CA GLU A 165 3.86 -17.66 -12.12
C GLU A 165 4.36 -17.32 -13.53
N ILE A 166 4.14 -16.10 -14.02
CA ILE A 166 4.64 -15.66 -15.34
C ILE A 166 6.16 -15.80 -15.41
N PHE A 167 6.91 -15.36 -14.40
CA PHE A 167 8.36 -15.49 -14.37
C PHE A 167 8.82 -16.94 -14.27
N ALA A 168 8.13 -17.78 -13.51
CA ALA A 168 8.40 -19.21 -13.46
C ALA A 168 8.25 -19.87 -14.84
N LYS A 169 7.11 -19.61 -15.50
CA LYS A 169 6.83 -20.09 -16.85
C LYS A 169 7.80 -19.51 -17.88
N ALA A 170 8.34 -18.32 -17.65
CA ALA A 170 9.39 -17.74 -18.48
C ALA A 170 10.70 -18.53 -18.42
N GLY A 171 11.03 -19.09 -17.25
CA GLY A 171 12.17 -20.01 -17.11
C GLY A 171 11.96 -21.31 -17.88
N PHE A 172 10.76 -21.91 -17.78
CA PHE A 172 10.36 -23.04 -18.62
C PHE A 172 10.46 -22.68 -20.12
N ALA A 173 9.89 -21.55 -20.52
CA ALA A 173 9.91 -21.10 -21.91
C ALA A 173 11.33 -20.88 -22.43
N GLN A 174 12.22 -20.27 -21.64
CA GLN A 174 13.63 -20.09 -22.00
C GLN A 174 14.31 -21.45 -22.24
N GLN A 175 14.10 -22.44 -21.37
CA GLN A 175 14.65 -23.79 -21.56
C GLN A 175 14.09 -24.44 -22.83
N MET A 176 12.80 -24.28 -23.11
CA MET A 176 12.18 -24.81 -24.33
C MET A 176 12.73 -24.12 -25.59
N GLN A 177 12.94 -22.81 -25.55
CA GLN A 177 13.56 -22.04 -26.63
C GLN A 177 15.02 -22.44 -26.87
N ILE A 178 15.78 -22.69 -25.80
CA ILE A 178 17.15 -23.21 -25.90
C ILE A 178 17.12 -24.61 -26.53
N ASN A 179 16.22 -25.50 -26.11
CA ASN A 179 16.06 -26.82 -26.71
C ASN A 179 15.65 -26.75 -28.18
N ASP A 180 14.75 -25.84 -28.54
CA ASP A 180 14.35 -25.57 -29.93
C ASP A 180 15.57 -25.21 -30.78
N LEU A 181 16.39 -24.27 -30.31
CA LEU A 181 17.57 -23.80 -31.03
C LEU A 181 18.70 -24.84 -31.06
N GLN A 182 18.98 -25.54 -29.96
CA GLN A 182 20.08 -26.50 -29.85
C GLN A 182 19.78 -27.84 -30.52
N ASN A 183 18.54 -28.32 -30.39
CA ASN A 183 18.17 -29.68 -30.77
C ASN A 183 17.11 -29.70 -31.87
N ARG A 184 16.06 -28.88 -31.80
CA ARG A 184 14.94 -29.01 -32.74
C ARG A 184 15.27 -28.55 -34.15
N ALA A 185 15.87 -27.37 -34.30
CA ALA A 185 16.35 -26.89 -35.61
C ALA A 185 17.26 -27.94 -36.30
N PRO A 186 18.32 -28.45 -35.67
CA PRO A 186 19.15 -29.51 -36.26
C PRO A 186 18.41 -30.81 -36.56
N SER A 187 17.42 -31.18 -35.74
CA SER A 187 16.64 -32.40 -35.95
C SER A 187 15.70 -32.26 -37.16
N ILE A 188 15.15 -31.07 -37.41
CA ILE A 188 14.42 -30.75 -38.65
C ILE A 188 15.36 -30.85 -39.85
N TRP A 189 16.53 -30.19 -39.81
CA TRP A 189 17.49 -30.25 -40.91
C TRP A 189 18.03 -31.66 -41.16
N ALA A 190 18.17 -32.48 -40.11
CA ALA A 190 18.56 -33.87 -40.22
C ALA A 190 17.49 -34.70 -40.93
N ALA A 191 16.21 -34.44 -40.66
CA ALA A 191 15.08 -35.04 -41.37
C ALA A 191 15.10 -34.64 -42.86
N GLU A 192 15.24 -33.35 -43.17
CA GLU A 192 15.34 -32.86 -44.55
C GLU A 192 16.53 -33.47 -45.29
N TYR A 193 17.68 -33.60 -44.62
CA TYR A 193 18.85 -34.25 -45.20
C TYR A 193 18.62 -35.73 -45.46
N ALA A 194 17.97 -36.45 -44.53
CA ALA A 194 17.59 -37.83 -44.74
C ALA A 194 16.68 -38.01 -45.97
N GLU A 195 15.80 -37.05 -46.28
CA GLU A 195 15.04 -37.06 -47.54
C GLU A 195 15.93 -36.97 -48.78
N THR A 196 16.96 -36.13 -48.73
CA THR A 196 17.92 -36.03 -49.84
C THR A 196 18.69 -37.33 -50.03
N LEU A 197 18.97 -38.07 -48.95
CA LEU A 197 19.59 -39.39 -49.02
C LEU A 197 18.66 -40.40 -49.70
N VAL A 198 17.37 -40.41 -49.35
CA VAL A 198 16.38 -41.29 -49.98
C VAL A 198 16.22 -40.96 -51.47
N ALA A 199 16.08 -39.68 -51.83
CA ALA A 199 15.99 -39.26 -53.23
C ALA A 199 17.25 -39.64 -54.03
N GLY A 200 18.44 -39.47 -53.44
CA GLY A 200 19.72 -39.87 -54.01
C GLY A 200 19.82 -41.38 -54.22
N ALA A 201 19.41 -42.17 -53.23
CA ALA A 201 19.37 -43.63 -53.32
C ALA A 201 18.42 -44.09 -54.43
N ALA A 202 17.22 -43.49 -54.54
CA ALA A 202 16.27 -43.79 -55.60
C ALA A 202 16.85 -43.50 -57.00
N ALA A 203 17.52 -42.36 -57.18
CA ALA A 203 18.20 -42.02 -58.43
C ALA A 203 19.32 -43.01 -58.77
N GLN A 204 20.09 -43.44 -57.77
CA GLN A 204 21.16 -44.43 -57.94
C GLN A 204 20.58 -45.80 -58.33
N ILE A 205 19.50 -46.25 -57.69
CA ILE A 205 18.81 -47.50 -58.01
C ILE A 205 18.23 -47.44 -59.43
N ASN A 206 17.58 -46.33 -59.81
CA ASN A 206 17.05 -46.13 -61.17
C ASN A 206 18.16 -46.22 -62.24
N SER A 207 19.37 -45.73 -61.93
CA SER A 207 20.53 -45.82 -62.84
C SER A 207 20.95 -47.27 -63.16
N THR A 208 20.54 -48.24 -62.35
CA THR A 208 20.78 -49.69 -62.60
C THR A 208 19.77 -50.32 -63.57
N GLY A 209 18.78 -49.56 -64.03
CA GLY A 209 17.74 -49.99 -64.97
C GLY A 209 16.41 -50.39 -64.34
N ILE A 210 16.23 -50.16 -63.04
CA ILE A 210 14.96 -50.29 -62.32
C ILE A 210 14.12 -49.02 -62.59
N ASP A 211 12.80 -49.13 -62.81
CA ASP A 211 11.96 -47.96 -63.03
C ASP A 211 11.87 -47.07 -61.78
N MET A 212 11.68 -45.76 -61.97
CA MET A 212 11.71 -44.79 -60.88
C MET A 212 10.72 -45.10 -59.73
N PRO A 213 9.45 -45.47 -59.97
CA PRO A 213 8.54 -45.82 -58.87
C PRO A 213 9.02 -47.01 -58.04
N THR A 214 9.56 -48.04 -58.68
CA THR A 214 10.15 -49.19 -57.97
C THR A 214 11.43 -48.79 -57.22
N ALA A 215 12.24 -47.90 -57.81
CA ALA A 215 13.45 -47.38 -57.19
C ALA A 215 13.14 -46.52 -55.94
N GLU A 216 12.10 -45.69 -55.99
CA GLU A 216 11.60 -44.90 -54.85
C GLU A 216 11.10 -45.81 -53.73
N ALA A 217 10.37 -46.88 -54.05
CA ALA A 217 9.92 -47.85 -53.04
C ALA A 217 11.08 -48.63 -52.38
N MET A 218 12.20 -48.83 -53.07
CA MET A 218 13.37 -49.54 -52.55
C MET A 218 14.36 -48.63 -51.78
N ALA A 219 14.31 -47.33 -52.04
CA ALA A 219 15.29 -46.38 -51.51
C ALA A 219 15.32 -46.26 -49.97
N PRO A 220 14.19 -46.25 -49.24
CA PRO A 220 14.19 -46.17 -47.78
C PRO A 220 15.01 -47.29 -47.12
N ALA A 221 14.78 -48.54 -47.55
CA ALA A 221 15.51 -49.70 -47.06
C ALA A 221 17.01 -49.66 -47.45
N ALA A 222 17.33 -49.12 -48.63
CA ALA A 222 18.71 -48.94 -49.06
C ALA A 222 19.46 -47.89 -48.22
N VAL A 223 18.79 -46.82 -47.78
CA VAL A 223 19.37 -45.80 -46.90
C VAL A 223 19.67 -46.37 -45.52
N LEU A 224 18.73 -47.09 -44.91
CA LEU A 224 18.96 -47.78 -43.63
C LEU A 224 20.08 -48.83 -43.73
N ARG A 225 20.13 -49.57 -44.85
CA ARG A 225 21.24 -50.48 -45.13
C ARG A 225 22.58 -49.74 -45.22
N GLY A 226 22.61 -48.58 -45.85
CA GLY A 226 23.80 -47.73 -45.92
C GLY A 226 24.28 -47.26 -44.55
N ALA A 227 23.35 -46.85 -43.67
CA ALA A 227 23.68 -46.48 -42.29
C ALA A 227 24.24 -47.67 -41.50
N TYR A 228 23.63 -48.86 -41.64
CA TYR A 228 24.12 -50.10 -41.04
C TYR A 228 25.50 -50.49 -41.54
N ASP A 229 25.75 -50.45 -42.86
CA ASP A 229 27.06 -50.76 -43.44
C ASP A 229 28.14 -49.76 -42.96
N GLY A 230 27.77 -48.49 -42.79
CA GLY A 230 28.63 -47.46 -42.21
C GLY A 230 29.00 -47.73 -40.75
N TRP A 231 28.04 -48.18 -39.94
CA TRP A 231 28.30 -48.65 -38.58
C TRP A 231 29.14 -49.93 -38.57
N LEU A 232 28.83 -50.91 -39.41
CA LEU A 232 29.54 -52.21 -39.49
C LEU A 232 31.02 -52.01 -39.79
N ALA A 233 31.34 -51.07 -40.68
CA ALA A 233 32.71 -50.69 -41.02
C ALA A 233 33.48 -50.11 -39.83
N GLN A 234 32.78 -49.46 -38.90
CA GLN A 234 33.38 -48.84 -37.70
C GLN A 234 33.43 -49.81 -36.51
N SER A 235 32.41 -50.64 -36.33
CA SER A 235 32.28 -51.57 -35.19
C SER A 235 33.12 -52.84 -35.34
N GLY A 236 33.39 -53.27 -36.58
CA GLY A 236 34.05 -54.55 -36.86
C GLY A 236 33.19 -55.78 -36.55
N ALA A 237 31.88 -55.58 -36.34
CA ALA A 237 30.92 -56.67 -36.15
C ALA A 237 30.74 -57.50 -37.43
N SER A 238 30.16 -58.69 -37.30
CA SER A 238 29.72 -59.49 -38.44
C SER A 238 28.36 -59.01 -38.95
N ASP A 239 28.20 -58.98 -40.27
CA ASP A 239 26.92 -58.63 -40.91
C ASP A 239 25.82 -59.63 -40.52
N ALA A 240 24.78 -59.14 -39.85
CA ALA A 240 23.61 -59.92 -39.46
C ALA A 240 22.58 -60.05 -40.61
N ASN A 241 22.80 -59.34 -41.72
CA ASN A 241 21.92 -59.25 -42.88
C ASN A 241 20.44 -58.97 -42.51
N PRO A 242 20.16 -57.86 -41.79
CA PRO A 242 18.80 -57.49 -41.38
C PRO A 242 17.89 -57.14 -42.58
N ASP A 243 16.60 -57.45 -42.48
CA ASP A 243 15.59 -57.07 -43.48
C ASP A 243 15.05 -55.66 -43.24
N PHE A 244 15.72 -54.65 -43.80
CA PHE A 244 15.23 -53.27 -43.72
C PHE A 244 13.95 -53.01 -44.53
N ALA A 245 13.61 -53.85 -45.52
CA ALA A 245 12.43 -53.60 -46.35
C ALA A 245 11.13 -53.71 -45.57
N SER A 246 11.09 -54.58 -44.54
CA SER A 246 9.92 -54.78 -43.70
C SER A 246 9.67 -53.64 -42.70
N TYR A 247 10.71 -52.86 -42.34
CA TYR A 247 10.63 -51.87 -41.25
C TYR A 247 10.89 -50.43 -41.69
N ALA A 248 11.42 -50.19 -42.89
CA ALA A 248 11.85 -48.85 -43.32
C ALA A 248 10.74 -47.81 -43.32
N ASP A 249 9.51 -48.20 -43.67
CA ASP A 249 8.36 -47.28 -43.68
C ASP A 249 8.01 -46.79 -42.26
N GLY A 250 7.92 -47.72 -41.30
CA GLY A 250 7.69 -47.40 -39.89
C GLY A 250 8.77 -46.47 -39.33
N ILE A 251 10.04 -46.82 -39.55
CA ILE A 251 11.17 -46.06 -39.01
C ILE A 251 11.24 -44.63 -39.59
N LEU A 252 11.09 -44.49 -40.90
CA LEU A 252 11.36 -43.24 -41.59
C LEU A 252 10.13 -42.34 -41.70
N TYR A 253 8.93 -42.89 -41.82
CA TYR A 253 7.77 -42.11 -42.27
C TYR A 253 6.58 -42.14 -41.32
N SER A 254 6.29 -43.27 -40.66
CA SER A 254 5.01 -43.48 -39.99
C SER A 254 5.08 -43.76 -38.48
N ALA A 255 6.27 -43.74 -37.86
CA ALA A 255 6.39 -43.87 -36.40
C ALA A 255 5.73 -42.69 -35.67
N VAL A 256 4.95 -43.03 -34.64
CA VAL A 256 4.24 -42.08 -33.78
C VAL A 256 4.50 -42.37 -32.31
N ASP A 257 4.47 -41.34 -31.47
CA ASP A 257 4.39 -41.50 -30.03
C ASP A 257 3.07 -42.21 -29.68
N PRO A 258 3.11 -43.38 -29.03
CA PRO A 258 1.90 -44.12 -28.69
C PRO A 258 0.99 -43.40 -27.68
N SER A 259 1.51 -42.42 -26.93
CA SER A 259 0.76 -41.68 -25.90
C SER A 259 -0.01 -40.48 -26.45
N THR A 260 0.53 -39.79 -27.47
CA THR A 260 -0.06 -38.56 -28.04
C THR A 260 -0.53 -38.75 -29.49
N GLY A 261 0.05 -39.72 -30.21
CA GLY A 261 -0.11 -39.85 -31.66
C GLY A 261 0.80 -38.93 -32.48
N SER A 262 1.70 -38.18 -31.83
CA SER A 262 2.64 -37.26 -32.49
C SER A 262 3.67 -37.97 -33.34
N CYS A 263 4.10 -37.35 -34.45
CA CYS A 263 5.08 -37.97 -35.33
C CYS A 263 6.49 -38.00 -34.71
N ILE A 264 7.08 -39.19 -34.59
CA ILE A 264 8.45 -39.39 -34.10
C ILE A 264 9.37 -40.04 -35.16
N ALA A 265 8.84 -40.26 -36.35
CA ALA A 265 9.57 -40.81 -37.49
C ALA A 265 10.79 -39.95 -37.84
N LEU A 266 11.85 -40.56 -38.38
CA LEU A 266 13.08 -39.83 -38.69
C LEU A 266 12.87 -38.78 -39.80
N ILE A 267 11.94 -39.02 -40.72
CA ILE A 267 11.61 -38.09 -41.82
C ILE A 267 10.18 -37.54 -41.67
N GLY A 268 9.21 -38.44 -41.46
CA GLY A 268 7.78 -38.14 -41.44
C GLY A 268 7.14 -38.18 -42.84
N ASP A 269 5.95 -38.78 -42.95
CA ASP A 269 5.15 -38.79 -44.18
C ASP A 269 4.31 -37.51 -44.38
N SER A 270 3.45 -37.48 -45.41
CA SER A 270 2.53 -36.37 -45.59
C SER A 270 1.50 -36.25 -44.48
N ALA A 271 1.15 -37.28 -43.70
CA ALA A 271 0.27 -37.15 -42.54
C ALA A 271 1.02 -36.57 -41.32
N CYS A 272 2.32 -36.85 -41.21
CA CYS A 272 3.26 -36.16 -40.33
C CYS A 272 3.58 -34.73 -40.80
N ARG A 273 3.40 -34.41 -42.10
CA ARG A 273 3.70 -33.08 -42.70
C ARG A 273 2.48 -32.19 -42.98
N ASP A 274 1.29 -32.74 -43.23
CA ASP A 274 0.06 -32.03 -43.62
C ASP A 274 -0.71 -31.52 -42.40
N GLY A 275 -0.06 -30.70 -41.58
CA GLY A 275 -0.72 -29.92 -40.52
C GLY A 275 -1.78 -28.93 -41.02
N SER A 276 -2.51 -29.19 -42.12
CA SER A 276 -3.42 -28.24 -42.78
C SER A 276 -4.76 -28.03 -42.09
N THR A 277 -4.97 -28.58 -40.90
CA THR A 277 -5.88 -27.97 -39.90
C THR A 277 -5.34 -28.19 -38.48
N SER A 278 -4.50 -27.26 -37.99
CA SER A 278 -4.36 -26.94 -36.56
C SER A 278 -4.15 -28.09 -35.54
N LEU A 279 -3.43 -29.16 -35.88
CA LEU A 279 -2.93 -30.20 -34.95
C LEU A 279 -1.66 -30.79 -35.61
N HIS A 280 -0.41 -30.78 -35.11
CA HIS A 280 0.17 -30.75 -33.76
C HIS A 280 1.62 -30.18 -33.83
N PRO A 281 2.14 -29.50 -32.79
CA PRO A 281 3.46 -28.82 -32.78
C PRO A 281 4.73 -29.70 -32.84
N ASP A 282 4.69 -31.01 -33.12
CA ASP A 282 5.84 -31.91 -32.85
C ASP A 282 6.68 -32.30 -34.08
N HIS A 283 6.50 -31.62 -35.21
CA HIS A 283 7.31 -31.91 -36.40
C HIS A 283 8.81 -31.65 -36.11
N GLY A 284 9.64 -32.62 -36.48
CA GLY A 284 11.09 -32.49 -36.42
C GLY A 284 11.76 -33.00 -35.15
N ILE A 285 11.09 -33.81 -34.29
CA ILE A 285 11.75 -34.39 -33.10
C ILE A 285 12.37 -35.78 -33.33
N GLY A 286 12.12 -36.44 -34.47
CA GLY A 286 12.51 -37.84 -34.66
C GLY A 286 14.00 -38.13 -34.56
N HIS A 287 14.84 -37.27 -35.15
CA HIS A 287 16.30 -37.43 -35.08
C HIS A 287 16.83 -37.15 -33.65
N MET A 288 16.35 -36.11 -32.96
CA MET A 288 16.74 -35.85 -31.58
C MET A 288 16.27 -36.95 -30.61
N LEU A 289 15.07 -37.50 -30.79
CA LEU A 289 14.52 -38.54 -29.90
C LEU A 289 15.33 -39.82 -30.07
N ALA A 290 15.51 -40.28 -31.32
CA ALA A 290 16.33 -41.45 -31.58
C ALA A 290 17.76 -41.25 -31.06
N ALA A 291 18.42 -40.13 -31.34
CA ALA A 291 19.76 -39.89 -30.79
C ALA A 291 19.77 -39.85 -29.25
N GLY A 292 18.76 -39.20 -28.64
CA GLY A 292 18.62 -38.96 -27.21
C GLY A 292 18.32 -40.20 -26.36
N ILE A 293 17.64 -41.22 -26.91
CA ILE A 293 17.48 -42.53 -26.26
C ILE A 293 18.84 -43.17 -25.94
N GLY A 294 19.91 -42.77 -26.64
CA GLY A 294 21.28 -43.22 -26.39
C GLY A 294 21.68 -44.44 -27.23
N GLU A 295 22.90 -44.91 -27.03
CA GLU A 295 23.48 -46.03 -27.80
C GLU A 295 22.68 -47.34 -27.60
N PRO A 296 22.52 -48.18 -28.65
CA PRO A 296 21.91 -49.51 -28.55
C PRO A 296 22.47 -50.38 -27.42
N SER A 297 21.58 -50.88 -26.57
CA SER A 297 21.89 -51.67 -25.38
C SER A 297 20.68 -52.52 -24.97
N GLU A 298 20.85 -53.40 -23.97
CA GLU A 298 19.73 -54.18 -23.42
C GLU A 298 18.59 -53.29 -22.87
N ALA A 299 18.87 -52.03 -22.51
CA ALA A 299 17.87 -51.08 -22.02
C ALA A 299 17.24 -50.24 -23.14
N THR A 300 18.03 -49.78 -24.11
CA THR A 300 17.62 -48.78 -25.13
C THR A 300 17.04 -49.42 -26.39
N THR A 301 17.53 -50.59 -26.79
CA THR A 301 17.08 -51.29 -28.01
C THR A 301 15.60 -51.67 -27.95
N PRO A 302 15.07 -52.26 -26.86
CA PRO A 302 13.65 -52.59 -26.80
C PRO A 302 12.74 -51.36 -26.85
N VAL A 303 13.18 -50.24 -26.25
CA VAL A 303 12.43 -48.98 -26.24
C VAL A 303 12.32 -48.42 -27.66
N ARG A 304 13.45 -48.27 -28.36
CA ARG A 304 13.45 -47.75 -29.73
C ARG A 304 12.73 -48.71 -30.70
N ALA A 305 12.88 -50.02 -30.53
CA ALA A 305 12.16 -51.02 -31.33
C ALA A 305 10.64 -50.93 -31.18
N ALA A 306 10.15 -50.63 -29.98
CA ALA A 306 8.73 -50.42 -29.74
C ALA A 306 8.23 -49.14 -30.41
N LEU A 307 8.97 -48.04 -30.30
CA LEU A 307 8.60 -46.74 -30.86
C LEU A 307 8.60 -46.71 -32.40
N TYR A 308 9.60 -47.33 -33.02
CA TYR A 308 9.80 -47.29 -34.47
C TYR A 308 9.32 -48.55 -35.19
N GLY A 309 8.62 -49.46 -34.49
CA GLY A 309 7.84 -50.53 -35.11
C GLY A 309 8.61 -51.76 -35.60
N TYR A 310 9.75 -52.08 -34.99
CA TYR A 310 10.57 -53.27 -35.34
C TYR A 310 10.73 -54.27 -34.17
N SER A 311 9.79 -54.26 -33.22
CA SER A 311 9.81 -55.12 -32.03
C SER A 311 9.52 -56.60 -32.29
N ASP A 312 8.97 -56.96 -33.47
CA ASP A 312 8.69 -58.33 -33.90
C ASP A 312 9.89 -59.00 -34.61
N ALA A 313 10.96 -58.26 -34.87
CA ALA A 313 12.22 -58.79 -35.38
C ALA A 313 12.87 -59.78 -34.40
N SER A 314 13.68 -60.72 -34.92
CA SER A 314 14.48 -61.60 -34.06
C SER A 314 15.50 -60.80 -33.24
N ALA A 315 15.93 -61.27 -32.07
CA ALA A 315 16.83 -60.49 -31.20
C ALA A 315 18.12 -60.03 -31.90
N GLU A 316 18.71 -60.88 -32.75
CA GLU A 316 19.92 -60.54 -33.54
C GLU A 316 19.62 -59.49 -34.62
N GLU A 317 18.45 -59.58 -35.27
CA GLU A 317 18.02 -58.65 -36.32
C GLU A 317 17.56 -57.31 -35.75
N MET A 318 16.80 -57.32 -34.66
CA MET A 318 16.36 -56.13 -33.92
C MET A 318 17.57 -55.30 -33.48
N ALA A 319 18.61 -55.94 -32.93
CA ALA A 319 19.85 -55.23 -32.57
C ALA A 319 20.53 -54.61 -33.79
N ALA A 320 20.57 -55.32 -34.93
CA ALA A 320 21.14 -54.78 -36.17
C ALA A 320 20.33 -53.61 -36.75
N ILE A 321 19.01 -53.67 -36.69
CA ILE A 321 18.13 -52.57 -37.10
C ILE A 321 18.32 -51.37 -36.16
N ASP A 322 18.37 -51.60 -34.86
CA ASP A 322 18.57 -50.55 -33.85
C ASP A 322 19.87 -49.78 -34.06
N TRP A 323 20.96 -50.48 -34.37
CA TRP A 323 22.22 -49.85 -34.77
C TRP A 323 22.11 -48.99 -36.02
N ALA A 324 21.32 -49.42 -37.01
CA ALA A 324 21.09 -48.64 -38.22
C ALA A 324 20.30 -47.36 -37.92
N VAL A 325 19.23 -47.47 -37.13
CA VAL A 325 18.37 -46.34 -36.71
C VAL A 325 19.19 -45.35 -35.89
N TYR A 326 19.92 -45.81 -34.87
CA TYR A 326 20.76 -44.97 -34.04
C TYR A 326 21.90 -44.32 -34.83
N ALA A 327 22.59 -45.08 -35.69
CA ALA A 327 23.69 -44.54 -36.49
C ALA A 327 23.21 -43.48 -37.48
N MET A 328 22.07 -43.71 -38.15
CA MET A 328 21.48 -42.72 -39.05
C MET A 328 21.05 -41.47 -38.29
N ALA A 329 20.25 -41.64 -37.24
CA ALA A 329 19.72 -40.53 -36.46
C ALA A 329 20.85 -39.70 -35.84
N GLY A 330 21.77 -40.33 -35.12
CA GLY A 330 22.89 -39.68 -34.45
C GLY A 330 23.86 -39.00 -35.43
N THR A 331 24.21 -39.66 -36.54
CA THR A 331 25.14 -39.08 -37.53
C THR A 331 24.54 -37.84 -38.19
N ASN A 332 23.28 -37.92 -38.63
CA ASN A 332 22.62 -36.78 -39.27
C ASN A 332 22.40 -35.64 -38.27
N PHE A 333 21.94 -35.96 -37.05
CA PHE A 333 21.70 -34.97 -36.00
C PHE A 333 22.96 -34.19 -35.63
N VAL A 334 24.07 -34.88 -35.36
CA VAL A 334 25.36 -34.25 -35.05
C VAL A 334 25.93 -33.50 -36.26
N ALA A 335 25.76 -34.03 -37.49
CA ALA A 335 26.21 -33.35 -38.71
C ALA A 335 25.49 -32.01 -38.93
N MET A 336 24.24 -31.89 -38.49
CA MET A 336 23.46 -30.64 -38.49
C MET A 336 23.66 -29.78 -37.24
N GLY A 337 24.57 -30.17 -36.34
CA GLY A 337 24.91 -29.42 -35.14
C GLY A 337 23.90 -29.58 -34.00
N GLY A 338 23.21 -30.71 -33.92
CA GLY A 338 22.42 -31.10 -32.77
C GLY A 338 23.29 -31.42 -31.55
N GLY A 339 22.84 -31.03 -30.36
CA GLY A 339 23.59 -31.24 -29.11
C GLY A 339 24.88 -30.42 -28.99
N LYS A 340 25.03 -29.35 -29.77
CA LYS A 340 26.13 -28.39 -29.60
C LYS A 340 25.94 -27.58 -28.32
N ASP A 341 27.04 -27.31 -27.61
CA ASP A 341 27.05 -26.33 -26.51
C ASP A 341 26.61 -24.96 -27.03
N ILE A 342 25.85 -24.23 -26.20
CA ILE A 342 25.28 -22.92 -26.54
C ILE A 342 26.36 -21.94 -27.03
N ASP A 343 27.52 -21.93 -26.37
CA ASP A 343 28.65 -21.05 -26.68
C ASP A 343 29.36 -21.40 -28.00
N SER A 344 29.06 -22.56 -28.58
CA SER A 344 29.67 -23.06 -29.82
C SER A 344 28.77 -22.90 -31.05
N ILE A 345 27.58 -22.34 -30.87
CA ILE A 345 26.62 -22.08 -31.96
C ILE A 345 27.03 -20.79 -32.69
N GLU A 346 27.19 -20.90 -34.00
CA GLU A 346 27.52 -19.78 -34.89
C GLU A 346 26.37 -19.45 -35.85
N ASP A 347 25.45 -20.39 -36.04
CA ASP A 347 24.30 -20.40 -36.96
C ASP A 347 22.98 -19.99 -36.28
N TRP A 348 23.05 -19.02 -35.35
CA TRP A 348 21.90 -18.55 -34.57
C TRP A 348 20.74 -18.06 -35.43
N ARG A 349 21.05 -17.34 -36.51
CA ARG A 349 20.04 -16.78 -37.42
C ARG A 349 19.23 -17.87 -38.10
N GLU A 350 19.92 -18.88 -38.63
CA GLU A 350 19.31 -20.01 -39.31
C GLU A 350 18.45 -20.84 -38.34
N ARG A 351 18.96 -21.10 -37.12
CA ARG A 351 18.20 -21.81 -36.08
C ARG A 351 16.94 -21.06 -35.67
N LEU A 352 17.05 -19.76 -35.44
CA LEU A 352 15.90 -18.92 -35.07
C LEU A 352 14.84 -18.93 -36.18
N ALA A 353 15.26 -18.76 -37.44
CA ALA A 353 14.35 -18.77 -38.57
C ALA A 353 13.61 -20.11 -38.72
N GLU A 354 14.28 -21.24 -38.41
CA GLU A 354 13.68 -22.58 -38.48
C GLU A 354 12.59 -22.78 -37.43
N VAL A 355 12.83 -22.39 -36.17
CA VAL A 355 11.92 -22.68 -35.06
C VAL A 355 10.86 -21.62 -34.82
N SER A 356 11.15 -20.35 -35.14
CA SER A 356 10.22 -19.23 -34.95
C SER A 356 9.59 -18.72 -36.24
N GLY A 357 10.14 -19.09 -37.41
CA GLY A 357 9.76 -18.49 -38.70
C GLY A 357 10.28 -17.05 -38.90
N VAL A 358 11.06 -16.51 -37.96
CA VAL A 358 11.56 -15.13 -38.00
C VAL A 358 13.00 -15.06 -38.49
N ASP A 359 13.22 -14.32 -39.57
CA ASP A 359 14.56 -14.01 -40.08
C ASP A 359 15.06 -12.63 -39.61
N ILE A 360 16.21 -12.60 -38.91
CA ILE A 360 16.87 -11.36 -38.46
C ILE A 360 18.26 -11.25 -39.13
N PRO A 361 18.37 -10.54 -40.27
CA PRO A 361 19.63 -10.43 -41.01
C PRO A 361 20.68 -9.53 -40.37
N ASN A 362 20.26 -8.61 -39.49
CA ASN A 362 21.17 -7.71 -38.80
C ASN A 362 21.78 -8.45 -37.59
N PRO A 363 23.10 -8.69 -37.56
CA PRO A 363 23.75 -9.42 -36.47
C PRO A 363 23.62 -8.69 -35.12
N ASP A 364 23.63 -7.36 -35.11
CA ASP A 364 23.50 -6.59 -33.86
C ASP A 364 22.07 -6.73 -33.29
N ALA A 365 21.05 -6.67 -34.15
CA ALA A 365 19.65 -6.87 -33.74
C ALA A 365 19.40 -8.31 -33.27
N LEU A 366 19.99 -9.31 -33.95
CA LEU A 366 19.93 -10.71 -33.54
C LEU A 366 20.58 -10.90 -32.15
N ASN A 367 21.75 -10.30 -31.93
CA ASN A 367 22.42 -10.34 -30.65
C ASN A 367 21.58 -9.68 -29.55
N ASN A 368 21.00 -8.52 -29.82
CA ASN A 368 20.12 -7.82 -28.87
C ASN A 368 18.92 -8.68 -28.48
N VAL A 369 18.27 -9.35 -29.44
CA VAL A 369 17.10 -10.21 -29.18
C VAL A 369 17.48 -11.43 -28.35
N LEU A 370 18.55 -12.13 -28.72
CA LEU A 370 18.89 -13.41 -28.06
C LEU A 370 19.61 -13.21 -26.72
N PHE A 371 20.57 -12.28 -26.67
CA PHE A 371 21.53 -12.13 -25.56
C PHE A 371 21.43 -10.79 -24.83
N GLY A 372 20.53 -9.91 -25.28
CA GLY A 372 20.22 -8.66 -24.63
C GLY A 372 20.94 -7.46 -25.22
N THR A 373 20.38 -6.28 -24.98
CA THR A 373 20.95 -5.00 -25.39
C THR A 373 22.10 -4.59 -24.48
N GLU A 374 23.12 -3.96 -25.04
CA GLU A 374 24.29 -3.47 -24.30
C GLU A 374 23.88 -2.55 -23.14
N GLY A 375 24.30 -2.90 -21.92
CA GLY A 375 24.03 -2.12 -20.71
C GLY A 375 22.64 -2.30 -20.09
N SER A 376 21.84 -3.26 -20.57
CA SER A 376 20.59 -3.64 -19.91
C SER A 376 20.85 -4.34 -18.57
N ASP A 377 20.15 -3.89 -17.53
CA ASP A 377 20.14 -4.49 -16.19
C ASP A 377 18.72 -4.33 -15.60
N PRO A 378 17.92 -5.40 -15.45
CA PRO A 378 18.25 -6.79 -15.77
C PRO A 378 18.46 -7.04 -17.28
N ASN A 379 19.18 -8.11 -17.62
CA ASN A 379 19.46 -8.46 -19.02
C ASN A 379 18.16 -8.86 -19.73
N ASN A 380 17.86 -8.18 -20.84
CA ASN A 380 16.60 -8.32 -21.56
C ASN A 380 16.63 -9.33 -22.72
N GLY A 381 17.73 -10.05 -22.96
CA GLY A 381 17.81 -11.06 -24.02
C GLY A 381 16.89 -12.25 -23.77
N MET A 382 16.17 -12.72 -24.80
CA MET A 382 15.20 -13.80 -24.66
C MET A 382 15.80 -15.09 -24.08
N LEU A 383 17.08 -15.37 -24.35
CA LEU A 383 17.79 -16.54 -23.82
C LEU A 383 18.54 -16.26 -22.52
N MET A 384 18.43 -15.06 -21.97
CA MET A 384 19.18 -14.63 -20.79
C MET A 384 18.34 -14.71 -19.52
N GLU A 385 19.02 -15.02 -18.44
CA GLU A 385 18.52 -14.98 -17.07
C GLU A 385 19.29 -13.89 -16.32
N SER A 386 18.61 -13.17 -15.44
CA SER A 386 19.21 -12.21 -14.51
C SER A 386 18.60 -12.40 -13.13
N ASP A 387 19.43 -12.25 -12.10
CA ASP A 387 18.95 -12.22 -10.72
C ASP A 387 18.50 -10.79 -10.38
N PHE A 388 17.26 -10.64 -9.97
CA PHE A 388 16.70 -9.38 -9.51
C PHE A 388 16.15 -9.55 -8.10
N GLY A 389 16.95 -9.18 -7.11
CA GLY A 389 16.54 -9.26 -5.69
C GLY A 389 16.33 -10.69 -5.19
N GLY A 390 17.05 -11.70 -5.72
CA GLY A 390 16.90 -13.10 -5.35
C GLY A 390 15.87 -13.86 -6.20
N ILE A 391 15.32 -13.22 -7.23
CA ILE A 391 14.31 -13.78 -8.13
C ILE A 391 14.90 -13.91 -9.53
N PRO A 392 14.84 -15.09 -10.15
CA PRO A 392 15.29 -15.25 -11.53
C PRO A 392 14.30 -14.57 -12.48
N LEU A 393 14.76 -13.51 -13.14
CA LEU A 393 14.06 -12.86 -14.24
C LEU A 393 14.60 -13.37 -15.58
N PHE A 394 13.70 -13.88 -16.41
CA PHE A 394 14.03 -14.40 -17.73
C PHE A 394 13.69 -13.37 -18.80
N GLY A 395 14.64 -13.08 -19.69
CA GLY A 395 14.46 -12.02 -20.67
C GLY A 395 13.34 -12.27 -21.69
N VAL A 396 12.87 -13.51 -21.86
CA VAL A 396 11.66 -13.80 -22.63
C VAL A 396 10.41 -13.13 -22.03
N ALA A 397 10.27 -13.08 -20.69
CA ALA A 397 9.20 -12.33 -20.05
C ALA A 397 9.37 -10.82 -20.28
N LEU A 398 10.60 -10.31 -20.14
CA LEU A 398 10.90 -8.88 -20.35
C LEU A 398 10.58 -8.45 -21.79
N PHE A 399 10.90 -9.29 -22.77
CA PHE A 399 10.56 -9.06 -24.17
C PHE A 399 9.04 -9.00 -24.39
N LEU A 400 8.29 -9.97 -23.84
CA LEU A 400 6.84 -10.07 -24.02
C LEU A 400 6.08 -8.95 -23.30
N LEU A 401 6.44 -8.67 -22.04
CA LEU A 401 5.88 -7.56 -21.26
C LEU A 401 6.18 -6.22 -21.91
N GLY A 402 7.41 -6.02 -22.41
CA GLY A 402 7.78 -4.84 -23.18
C GLY A 402 6.94 -4.71 -24.46
N ALA A 403 6.77 -5.80 -25.20
CA ALA A 403 5.97 -5.81 -26.43
C ALA A 403 4.49 -5.49 -26.16
N GLN A 404 3.95 -5.98 -25.04
CA GLN A 404 2.58 -5.70 -24.60
C GLN A 404 2.39 -4.26 -24.14
N GLY A 405 3.32 -3.74 -23.33
CA GLY A 405 3.25 -2.38 -22.78
C GLY A 405 3.52 -1.29 -23.82
N ASN A 406 4.61 -1.45 -24.59
CA ASN A 406 4.97 -0.52 -25.66
C ASN A 406 5.74 -1.24 -26.77
N ALA A 407 4.99 -1.77 -27.74
CA ALA A 407 5.53 -2.43 -28.93
C ALA A 407 6.51 -1.54 -29.72
N PHE A 408 6.30 -0.22 -29.76
CA PHE A 408 7.17 0.69 -30.50
C PHE A 408 8.54 0.81 -29.84
N ASP A 409 8.58 1.08 -28.55
CA ASP A 409 9.85 1.18 -27.82
C ASP A 409 10.57 -0.16 -27.81
N THR A 410 9.85 -1.27 -27.70
CA THR A 410 10.43 -2.62 -27.80
C THR A 410 11.11 -2.85 -29.16
N MET A 411 10.46 -2.48 -30.26
CA MET A 411 11.08 -2.54 -31.60
C MET A 411 12.35 -1.70 -31.69
N VAL A 412 12.36 -0.51 -31.08
CA VAL A 412 13.53 0.38 -31.04
C VAL A 412 14.65 -0.23 -30.21
N THR A 413 14.35 -0.72 -29.00
CA THR A 413 15.28 -1.37 -28.07
C THR A 413 16.02 -2.51 -28.74
N TYR A 414 15.30 -3.45 -29.36
CA TYR A 414 15.91 -4.60 -30.03
C TYR A 414 16.36 -4.34 -31.46
N SER A 415 16.08 -3.16 -32.02
CA SER A 415 16.37 -2.81 -33.42
C SER A 415 15.72 -3.77 -34.43
N ILE A 416 14.47 -4.17 -34.17
CA ILE A 416 13.67 -5.09 -34.99
C ILE A 416 12.43 -4.42 -35.58
N GLY A 417 11.87 -5.01 -36.64
CA GLY A 417 10.62 -4.55 -37.25
C GLY A 417 9.37 -5.22 -36.65
N LEU A 418 8.19 -4.69 -36.96
CA LEU A 418 6.91 -5.17 -36.41
C LEU A 418 6.64 -6.66 -36.69
N THR A 419 6.97 -7.14 -37.89
CA THR A 419 6.75 -8.57 -38.22
C THR A 419 7.69 -9.49 -37.45
N GLN A 420 8.90 -9.02 -37.12
CA GLN A 420 9.85 -9.77 -36.29
C GLN A 420 9.39 -9.76 -34.82
N LEU A 421 8.94 -8.60 -34.32
CA LEU A 421 8.35 -8.50 -32.98
C LEU A 421 7.17 -9.48 -32.82
N LEU A 422 6.22 -9.47 -33.76
CA LEU A 422 5.05 -10.35 -33.69
C LEU A 422 5.43 -11.83 -33.77
N GLY A 423 6.32 -12.24 -34.67
CA GLY A 423 6.74 -13.64 -34.77
C GLY A 423 7.54 -14.13 -33.56
N LEU A 424 8.38 -13.27 -32.97
CA LEU A 424 9.08 -13.58 -31.72
C LEU A 424 8.13 -13.64 -30.53
N ALA A 425 7.12 -12.76 -30.50
CA ALA A 425 6.07 -12.77 -29.50
C ALA A 425 5.19 -14.02 -29.61
N ASP A 426 4.89 -14.50 -30.83
CA ASP A 426 4.19 -15.77 -31.05
C ASP A 426 5.04 -16.95 -30.55
N TRP A 427 6.34 -16.99 -30.87
CA TRP A 427 7.23 -18.08 -30.44
C TRP A 427 7.45 -18.12 -28.92
N GLY A 428 7.80 -16.99 -28.31
CA GLY A 428 7.96 -16.90 -26.85
C GLY A 428 6.63 -17.02 -26.10
N GLY A 429 5.59 -16.37 -26.62
CA GLY A 429 4.25 -16.35 -26.04
C GLY A 429 3.55 -17.71 -26.04
N ALA A 430 3.80 -18.55 -27.05
CA ALA A 430 3.32 -19.93 -27.05
C ALA A 430 4.02 -20.77 -25.96
N TRP A 431 5.33 -20.63 -25.80
CA TRP A 431 6.08 -21.41 -24.80
C TRP A 431 5.83 -20.99 -23.35
N ILE A 432 5.51 -19.72 -23.09
CA ILE A 432 5.15 -19.24 -21.75
C ILE A 432 3.65 -19.37 -21.44
N GLY A 433 2.81 -19.63 -22.46
CA GLY A 433 1.35 -19.69 -22.32
C GLY A 433 0.65 -18.33 -22.26
N MET A 434 1.34 -17.22 -22.53
CA MET A 434 0.74 -15.88 -22.50
C MET A 434 0.05 -15.47 -23.81
N LEU A 435 0.43 -16.04 -24.96
CA LEU A 435 -0.13 -15.68 -26.27
C LEU A 435 -0.41 -16.91 -27.12
N GLY A 436 -1.59 -16.95 -27.73
CA GLY A 436 -1.97 -18.03 -28.65
C GLY A 436 -2.35 -19.33 -27.93
N THR A 437 -2.15 -20.46 -28.61
CA THR A 437 -2.29 -21.79 -28.00
C THR A 437 -0.95 -22.16 -27.38
N PRO A 438 -0.89 -22.53 -26.09
CA PRO A 438 0.34 -22.96 -25.45
C PRO A 438 1.05 -24.06 -26.25
N ALA A 439 2.38 -23.97 -26.32
CA ALA A 439 3.19 -24.99 -26.96
C ALA A 439 3.35 -26.20 -26.02
N ASP A 440 3.12 -27.38 -26.58
CA ASP A 440 3.24 -28.66 -25.90
C ASP A 440 4.68 -29.19 -25.98
N PHE A 441 5.32 -29.44 -24.84
CA PHE A 441 6.58 -30.18 -24.80
C PHE A 441 6.31 -31.70 -24.81
N PRO A 442 6.88 -32.47 -25.77
CA PRO A 442 6.70 -33.92 -25.81
C PRO A 442 7.48 -34.62 -24.69
N MET A 443 6.77 -35.14 -23.68
CA MET A 443 7.40 -35.75 -22.50
C MET A 443 8.21 -37.01 -22.82
N ILE A 444 7.97 -37.63 -23.98
CA ILE A 444 8.78 -38.76 -24.48
C ILE A 444 10.26 -38.39 -24.63
N LEU A 445 10.61 -37.12 -24.84
CA LEU A 445 12.00 -36.65 -24.94
C LEU A 445 12.77 -36.77 -23.61
N VAL A 446 12.05 -36.77 -22.49
CA VAL A 446 12.61 -36.96 -21.14
C VAL A 446 12.22 -38.32 -20.53
N GLY A 447 11.68 -39.23 -21.35
CA GLY A 447 11.28 -40.58 -20.93
C GLY A 447 9.89 -40.68 -20.28
N GLY A 448 9.10 -39.61 -20.30
CA GLY A 448 7.71 -39.58 -19.86
C GLY A 448 6.71 -39.96 -20.96
N SER A 449 5.42 -39.68 -20.71
CA SER A 449 4.32 -39.91 -21.65
C SER A 449 3.39 -38.70 -21.70
N GLY A 450 2.75 -38.44 -22.84
CA GLY A 450 1.89 -37.27 -23.03
C GLY A 450 2.69 -36.02 -23.40
N THR A 451 2.04 -34.87 -23.29
CA THR A 451 2.65 -33.55 -23.47
C THR A 451 2.59 -32.77 -22.16
N ASN A 452 3.41 -31.72 -22.07
CA ASN A 452 3.38 -30.79 -20.96
C ASN A 452 3.55 -29.36 -21.49
N ASP A 453 2.56 -28.51 -21.24
CA ASP A 453 2.61 -27.08 -21.56
C ASP A 453 3.04 -26.26 -20.32
N ALA A 454 3.17 -24.94 -20.48
CA ALA A 454 3.61 -24.07 -19.39
C ALA A 454 2.67 -24.06 -18.18
N ASP A 455 1.35 -24.17 -18.42
CA ASP A 455 0.33 -24.18 -17.37
C ASP A 455 0.41 -25.47 -16.55
N SER A 456 0.46 -26.61 -17.23
CA SER A 456 0.58 -27.93 -16.62
C SER A 456 1.93 -28.08 -15.91
N TRP A 457 3.01 -27.57 -16.52
CA TRP A 457 4.33 -27.54 -15.90
C TRP A 457 4.34 -26.73 -14.62
N TRP A 458 3.73 -25.54 -14.60
CA TRP A 458 3.62 -24.72 -13.40
C TRP A 458 2.81 -25.42 -12.29
N GLN A 459 1.64 -25.95 -12.63
CA GLN A 459 0.74 -26.60 -11.67
C GLN A 459 1.38 -27.84 -11.02
N LEU A 460 2.27 -28.54 -11.73
CA LEU A 460 3.06 -29.62 -11.16
C LEU A 460 4.25 -29.08 -10.35
N SER A 461 5.09 -28.25 -10.98
CA SER A 461 6.37 -27.82 -10.42
C SER A 461 6.24 -26.93 -9.18
N PHE A 462 5.11 -26.25 -9.01
CA PHE A 462 4.84 -25.45 -7.82
C PHE A 462 4.79 -26.31 -6.54
N GLY A 463 4.12 -27.45 -6.61
CA GLY A 463 3.83 -28.33 -5.47
C GLY A 463 4.64 -29.64 -5.43
N SER A 464 5.40 -29.96 -6.48
CA SER A 464 6.16 -31.21 -6.60
C SER A 464 7.50 -31.01 -7.32
N GLU A 465 8.21 -32.11 -7.59
CA GLU A 465 9.38 -32.10 -8.48
C GLU A 465 8.95 -31.69 -9.90
N GLU A 466 9.76 -30.86 -10.56
CA GLU A 466 9.43 -30.36 -11.90
C GLU A 466 9.61 -31.48 -12.95
N PRO A 467 8.65 -31.67 -13.87
CA PRO A 467 8.55 -32.91 -14.65
C PRO A 467 9.59 -33.04 -15.77
N VAL A 468 10.31 -31.98 -16.15
CA VAL A 468 11.17 -31.96 -17.35
C VAL A 468 12.64 -32.21 -17.03
N ALA A 469 13.29 -31.36 -16.24
CA ALA A 469 14.70 -31.54 -15.86
C ALA A 469 14.88 -32.18 -14.46
N GLY A 470 13.80 -32.33 -13.69
CA GLY A 470 13.83 -32.82 -12.32
C GLY A 470 14.31 -31.77 -11.31
N GLY A 471 14.29 -32.11 -10.03
CA GLY A 471 14.53 -31.15 -8.94
C GLY A 471 13.36 -30.17 -8.71
N TYR A 472 13.63 -29.10 -7.96
CA TYR A 472 12.60 -28.17 -7.50
C TYR A 472 12.87 -26.75 -8.00
N ILE A 473 11.82 -26.06 -8.45
CA ILE A 473 11.91 -24.67 -8.92
C ILE A 473 12.07 -23.73 -7.72
N SER A 474 12.85 -22.66 -7.90
CA SER A 474 13.18 -21.71 -6.82
C SER A 474 11.96 -20.99 -6.23
N ILE A 475 10.93 -20.79 -7.05
CA ILE A 475 9.70 -20.08 -6.68
C ILE A 475 8.61 -21.03 -6.14
N GLY A 476 8.81 -22.36 -6.17
CA GLY A 476 7.83 -23.34 -5.70
C GLY A 476 7.80 -23.52 -4.18
N LEU A 477 6.91 -24.38 -3.69
CA LEU A 477 6.76 -24.71 -2.27
C LEU A 477 7.94 -25.50 -1.71
N ASN A 478 8.58 -26.33 -2.55
CA ASN A 478 9.74 -27.15 -2.18
C ASN A 478 11.03 -26.31 -2.12
N ARG A 479 11.12 -25.40 -1.15
CA ARG A 479 12.26 -24.50 -0.96
C ARG A 479 12.75 -24.46 0.48
N GLY A 480 14.04 -24.12 0.65
CA GLY A 480 14.64 -23.91 1.97
C GLY A 480 14.59 -25.19 2.81
N GLU A 481 13.98 -25.12 4.00
CA GLU A 481 13.84 -26.29 4.87
C GLU A 481 12.76 -27.29 4.42
N TYR A 482 11.89 -26.89 3.47
CA TYR A 482 10.80 -27.71 2.93
C TYR A 482 11.17 -28.41 1.62
N GLU A 483 12.40 -28.23 1.11
CA GLU A 483 12.85 -28.86 -0.14
C GLU A 483 12.70 -30.39 -0.09
N GLY A 484 11.92 -30.93 -1.03
CA GLY A 484 11.62 -32.35 -1.14
C GLY A 484 10.71 -32.93 -0.06
N THR A 485 10.01 -32.07 0.69
CA THR A 485 9.03 -32.49 1.70
C THR A 485 7.59 -32.38 1.23
N VAL A 486 7.33 -31.53 0.24
CA VAL A 486 5.98 -31.24 -0.30
C VAL A 486 5.77 -32.04 -1.59
N ASP A 487 4.63 -32.72 -1.68
CA ASP A 487 4.22 -33.48 -2.87
C ASP A 487 2.70 -33.31 -3.07
N LEU A 488 2.33 -32.21 -3.72
CA LEU A 488 0.94 -31.87 -4.02
C LEU A 488 0.59 -32.25 -5.47
N SER A 489 -0.66 -32.69 -5.67
CA SER A 489 -1.22 -32.89 -7.01
C SER A 489 -1.48 -31.56 -7.73
N ALA A 490 -1.52 -31.59 -9.06
CA ALA A 490 -1.89 -30.41 -9.85
C ALA A 490 -3.28 -29.88 -9.49
N GLU A 491 -4.22 -30.76 -9.13
CA GLU A 491 -5.54 -30.37 -8.64
C GLU A 491 -5.47 -29.61 -7.31
N GLU A 492 -4.67 -30.06 -6.34
CA GLU A 492 -4.50 -29.36 -5.06
C GLU A 492 -3.80 -28.00 -5.25
N VAL A 493 -2.79 -27.91 -6.12
CA VAL A 493 -2.15 -26.64 -6.47
C VAL A 493 -3.15 -25.66 -7.07
N ARG A 494 -4.03 -26.13 -7.95
CA ARG A 494 -5.08 -25.30 -8.53
C ARG A 494 -6.09 -24.83 -7.49
N GLU A 495 -6.50 -25.66 -6.54
CA GLU A 495 -7.37 -25.23 -5.45
C GLU A 495 -6.70 -24.16 -4.58
N ILE A 496 -5.40 -24.29 -4.30
CA ILE A 496 -4.62 -23.30 -3.54
C ILE A 496 -4.51 -21.98 -4.30
N LEU A 497 -4.20 -22.02 -5.60
CA LEU A 497 -3.89 -20.81 -6.36
C LEU A 497 -5.13 -20.16 -6.98
N TYR A 498 -6.06 -20.91 -7.58
CA TYR A 498 -7.06 -20.35 -8.51
C TYR A 498 -8.53 -20.74 -8.22
N ASP A 499 -8.79 -22.00 -7.89
CA ASP A 499 -10.13 -22.60 -8.05
C ASP A 499 -11.00 -22.54 -6.77
N SER A 500 -10.38 -22.48 -5.59
CA SER A 500 -11.11 -22.48 -4.31
C SER A 500 -11.59 -21.10 -3.87
N GLU A 501 -12.51 -21.03 -2.89
CA GLU A 501 -12.86 -19.76 -2.22
C GLU A 501 -11.69 -19.15 -1.41
N TYR A 502 -10.62 -19.93 -1.21
CA TYR A 502 -9.39 -19.55 -0.54
C TYR A 502 -8.22 -19.35 -1.53
N ALA A 503 -8.51 -19.21 -2.81
CA ALA A 503 -7.52 -19.02 -3.86
C ALA A 503 -6.59 -17.83 -3.58
N LEU A 504 -5.28 -18.07 -3.63
CA LEU A 504 -4.25 -17.07 -3.34
C LEU A 504 -4.04 -16.05 -4.48
N THR A 505 -4.53 -16.30 -5.69
CA THR A 505 -4.62 -15.26 -6.73
C THR A 505 -5.90 -14.44 -6.64
N GLY A 506 -6.79 -14.74 -5.68
CA GLY A 506 -8.03 -13.99 -5.44
C GLY A 506 -7.96 -13.10 -4.20
N ASP A 507 -9.12 -12.55 -3.82
CA ASP A 507 -9.27 -11.64 -2.68
C ASP A 507 -8.88 -12.27 -1.32
N PHE A 508 -8.77 -13.60 -1.25
CA PHE A 508 -8.36 -14.30 -0.04
C PHE A 508 -6.88 -14.06 0.31
N ALA A 509 -6.03 -13.68 -0.65
CA ALA A 509 -4.61 -13.42 -0.41
C ALA A 509 -4.36 -12.43 0.74
N ILE A 510 -5.11 -11.32 0.77
CA ILE A 510 -4.98 -10.29 1.80
C ILE A 510 -5.48 -10.83 3.15
N LYS A 511 -6.54 -11.68 3.15
CA LYS A 511 -7.04 -12.35 4.36
C LYS A 511 -6.04 -13.38 4.90
N PHE A 512 -5.30 -14.05 4.02
CA PHE A 512 -4.21 -14.94 4.40
C PHE A 512 -3.10 -14.17 5.12
N ILE A 513 -2.68 -13.02 4.57
CA ILE A 513 -1.68 -12.14 5.21
C ILE A 513 -2.19 -11.59 6.54
N TYR A 514 -3.46 -11.21 6.63
CA TYR A 514 -4.07 -10.84 7.90
C TYR A 514 -3.89 -11.96 8.95
N GLY A 515 -4.14 -13.20 8.56
CA GLY A 515 -3.93 -14.39 9.38
C GLY A 515 -2.47 -14.54 9.83
N GLU A 516 -1.53 -14.41 8.90
CA GLU A 516 -0.09 -14.53 9.18
C GLU A 516 0.45 -13.47 10.14
N PHE A 517 -0.06 -12.23 10.05
CA PHE A 517 0.43 -11.13 10.89
C PHE A 517 -0.31 -10.99 12.21
N SER A 518 -1.63 -11.20 12.23
CA SER A 518 -2.40 -11.13 13.47
C SER A 518 -2.28 -12.40 14.33
N GLY A 519 -1.92 -13.54 13.71
CA GLY A 519 -1.95 -14.86 14.34
C GLY A 519 -3.35 -15.44 14.53
N VAL A 520 -4.38 -14.81 13.96
CA VAL A 520 -5.79 -15.24 14.02
C VAL A 520 -6.51 -15.01 12.70
N SER A 521 -7.56 -15.78 12.42
CA SER A 521 -8.44 -15.52 11.28
C SER A 521 -9.26 -14.23 11.52
N LEU A 522 -9.74 -13.63 10.43
CA LEU A 522 -10.86 -12.68 10.55
C LEU A 522 -12.06 -13.35 11.25
N PRO A 523 -12.88 -12.59 11.99
CA PRO A 523 -14.11 -13.11 12.58
C PRO A 523 -15.02 -13.72 11.51
N THR A 524 -15.25 -15.03 11.57
CA THR A 524 -15.96 -15.77 10.51
C THR A 524 -17.37 -16.18 10.96
N GLY A 525 -18.37 -15.78 10.19
CA GLY A 525 -19.77 -16.15 10.31
C GLY A 525 -20.22 -17.19 9.27
N PRO A 526 -21.53 -17.46 9.15
CA PRO A 526 -22.06 -18.48 8.23
C PRO A 526 -21.85 -18.18 6.73
N GLU A 527 -21.66 -16.92 6.36
CA GLU A 527 -21.53 -16.45 4.97
C GLU A 527 -20.16 -15.79 4.69
N GLY A 528 -19.17 -16.01 5.56
CA GLY A 528 -17.83 -15.40 5.47
C GLY A 528 -17.53 -14.46 6.63
N SER A 529 -16.62 -13.52 6.44
CA SER A 529 -16.19 -12.58 7.49
C SER A 529 -17.36 -11.70 7.96
N ALA A 530 -17.59 -11.63 9.28
CA ALA A 530 -18.68 -10.88 9.87
C ALA A 530 -18.38 -10.47 11.31
N MET A 531 -18.83 -9.28 11.69
CA MET A 531 -18.73 -8.79 13.07
C MET A 531 -19.34 -9.77 14.07
N GLY A 532 -18.61 -10.04 15.17
CA GLY A 532 -19.03 -11.01 16.18
C GLY A 532 -18.96 -12.48 15.73
N GLY A 533 -18.34 -12.75 14.59
CA GLY A 533 -18.03 -14.10 14.11
C GLY A 533 -17.03 -14.86 14.99
N THR A 534 -16.81 -16.13 14.67
CA THR A 534 -15.81 -16.96 15.36
C THR A 534 -14.41 -16.64 14.87
N VAL A 535 -13.49 -16.38 15.79
CA VAL A 535 -12.08 -16.16 15.50
C VAL A 535 -11.33 -17.47 15.73
N HIS A 536 -10.55 -17.89 14.74
CA HIS A 536 -9.71 -19.10 14.80
C HIS A 536 -8.25 -18.71 14.98
N THR A 537 -7.48 -19.52 15.70
CA THR A 537 -6.01 -19.36 15.74
C THR A 537 -5.46 -19.65 14.35
N TRP A 538 -4.58 -18.79 13.85
CA TRP A 538 -3.91 -18.98 12.57
C TRP A 538 -2.67 -19.84 12.76
N ASP A 539 -2.82 -21.15 12.54
CA ASP A 539 -1.76 -22.14 12.65
C ASP A 539 -1.80 -23.13 11.48
N ASP A 540 -0.82 -24.03 11.45
CA ASP A 540 -0.66 -25.02 10.37
C ASP A 540 -1.89 -25.93 10.25
N ALA A 541 -2.54 -26.24 11.38
CA ALA A 541 -3.73 -27.08 11.40
C ALA A 541 -4.95 -26.37 10.80
N TYR A 542 -5.09 -25.06 11.05
CA TYR A 542 -6.15 -24.25 10.44
C TYR A 542 -5.95 -24.13 8.93
N VAL A 543 -4.74 -23.75 8.48
CA VAL A 543 -4.42 -23.60 7.05
C VAL A 543 -4.52 -24.94 6.31
N ALA A 544 -4.04 -26.04 6.91
CA ALA A 544 -4.22 -27.39 6.38
C ALA A 544 -5.71 -27.73 6.20
N GLY A 545 -6.56 -27.31 7.15
CA GLY A 545 -8.01 -27.49 7.09
C GLY A 545 -8.69 -26.72 5.95
N LEU A 546 -8.18 -25.55 5.56
CA LEU A 546 -8.74 -24.73 4.47
C LEU A 546 -8.56 -25.42 3.11
N TYR A 547 -7.36 -25.96 2.85
CA TYR A 547 -7.02 -26.57 1.56
C TYR A 547 -7.12 -28.09 1.53
N GLY A 548 -7.34 -28.75 2.67
CA GLY A 548 -7.38 -30.21 2.76
C GLY A 548 -6.01 -30.89 2.63
N ILE A 549 -4.92 -30.16 2.88
CA ILE A 549 -3.52 -30.62 2.78
C ILE A 549 -2.97 -31.07 4.15
N SER A 550 -1.73 -31.56 4.21
CA SER A 550 -1.09 -31.91 5.48
C SER A 550 -0.62 -30.66 6.26
N GLU A 551 -0.44 -30.78 7.58
CA GLU A 551 0.14 -29.69 8.40
C GLU A 551 1.55 -29.29 7.94
N SER A 552 2.36 -30.22 7.40
CA SER A 552 3.68 -29.86 6.88
C SER A 552 3.60 -29.09 5.56
N ASP A 553 2.66 -29.45 4.68
CA ASP A 553 2.45 -28.72 3.41
C ASP A 553 1.86 -27.34 3.70
N ALA A 554 0.98 -27.23 4.70
CA ALA A 554 0.48 -25.95 5.18
C ALA A 554 1.60 -25.08 5.75
N ALA A 555 2.51 -25.63 6.56
CA ALA A 555 3.67 -24.89 7.04
C ALA A 555 4.56 -24.37 5.89
N ALA A 556 4.78 -25.20 4.86
CA ALA A 556 5.50 -24.79 3.65
C ALA A 556 4.76 -23.67 2.89
N LEU A 557 3.43 -23.77 2.72
CA LEU A 557 2.60 -22.75 2.08
C LEU A 557 2.63 -21.42 2.84
N ARG A 558 2.51 -21.47 4.17
CA ARG A 558 2.56 -20.28 5.03
C ARG A 558 3.91 -19.58 4.93
N SER A 559 5.01 -20.33 5.00
CA SER A 559 6.36 -19.80 4.81
C SER A 559 6.56 -19.26 3.39
N TRP A 560 6.00 -19.92 2.37
CA TRP A 560 6.04 -19.45 0.99
C TRP A 560 5.32 -18.10 0.82
N VAL A 561 4.11 -17.94 1.37
CA VAL A 561 3.37 -16.67 1.30
C VAL A 561 4.08 -15.56 2.08
N LYS A 562 4.44 -15.81 3.33
CA LYS A 562 4.99 -14.79 4.23
C LYS A 562 6.46 -14.49 3.94
N ASP A 563 7.33 -15.49 4.05
CA ASP A 563 8.77 -15.28 4.09
C ASP A 563 9.39 -15.11 2.70
N PHE A 564 8.70 -15.59 1.65
CA PHE A 564 9.17 -15.48 0.27
C PHE A 564 8.34 -14.51 -0.56
N MET A 565 7.04 -14.78 -0.78
CA MET A 565 6.24 -13.93 -1.66
C MET A 565 6.13 -12.51 -1.12
N PHE A 566 5.73 -12.35 0.15
CA PHE A 566 5.57 -11.05 0.75
C PHE A 566 6.90 -10.33 1.03
N GLU A 567 7.85 -11.00 1.69
CA GLU A 567 9.13 -10.36 2.07
C GLU A 567 10.09 -10.13 0.91
N GLN A 568 10.15 -11.02 -0.09
CA GLN A 568 11.15 -10.94 -1.15
C GLN A 568 10.53 -10.54 -2.50
N VAL A 569 9.45 -11.20 -2.90
CA VAL A 569 8.93 -11.09 -4.28
C VAL A 569 8.21 -9.78 -4.53
N ILE A 570 7.19 -9.44 -3.74
CA ILE A 570 6.32 -8.30 -4.05
C ILE A 570 7.10 -6.98 -4.03
N GLY A 571 7.97 -6.78 -3.03
CA GLY A 571 8.79 -5.58 -2.95
C GLY A 571 9.68 -5.40 -4.19
N ALA A 572 10.33 -6.48 -4.63
CA ALA A 572 11.13 -6.47 -5.85
C ALA A 572 10.26 -6.16 -7.10
N LEU A 573 9.06 -6.74 -7.20
CA LEU A 573 8.14 -6.49 -8.32
C LEU A 573 7.64 -5.04 -8.36
N LEU A 574 7.27 -4.46 -7.22
CA LEU A 574 6.85 -3.06 -7.13
C LEU A 574 7.98 -2.11 -7.54
N ALA A 575 9.20 -2.39 -7.08
CA ALA A 575 10.39 -1.63 -7.48
C ALA A 575 10.68 -1.77 -8.98
N PHE A 576 10.59 -2.99 -9.52
CA PHE A 576 10.84 -3.28 -10.93
C PHE A 576 9.81 -2.61 -11.85
N GLN A 577 8.52 -2.73 -11.53
CA GLN A 577 7.42 -2.31 -12.40
C GLN A 577 7.08 -0.82 -12.28
N TYR A 578 7.17 -0.26 -11.07
CA TYR A 578 6.68 1.09 -10.77
C TYR A 578 7.76 2.02 -10.18
N GLY A 579 8.98 1.51 -9.93
CA GLY A 579 10.04 2.28 -9.28
C GLY A 579 9.75 2.62 -7.82
N ALA A 580 8.81 1.92 -7.18
CA ALA A 580 8.42 2.15 -5.80
C ALA A 580 9.45 1.56 -4.83
N SER A 581 9.61 2.20 -3.67
CA SER A 581 10.49 1.70 -2.62
C SER A 581 9.94 2.05 -1.23
N ALA A 582 10.55 1.48 -0.19
CA ALA A 582 10.22 1.79 1.21
C ALA A 582 10.48 3.26 1.58
N TRP A 583 11.31 3.97 0.81
CA TRP A 583 11.63 5.37 1.01
C TRP A 583 11.21 6.19 -0.20
N THR A 584 10.69 7.40 0.02
CA THR A 584 10.38 8.34 -1.05
C THR A 584 11.04 9.68 -0.79
N THR A 585 11.59 10.29 -1.84
CA THR A 585 12.13 11.64 -1.81
C THR A 585 11.14 12.58 -2.49
N GLN A 586 10.62 13.54 -1.74
CA GLN A 586 9.71 14.57 -2.25
C GLN A 586 9.74 15.82 -1.36
N SER A 587 9.23 16.94 -1.88
CA SER A 587 9.05 18.17 -1.11
C SER A 587 8.04 18.02 0.04
N ILE A 588 8.15 18.89 1.05
CA ILE A 588 7.15 18.99 2.13
C ILE A 588 5.76 19.35 1.59
N ASN A 589 5.69 20.23 0.59
CA ASN A 589 4.42 20.58 -0.03
C ASN A 589 3.73 19.35 -0.65
N ASN A 590 4.49 18.48 -1.32
CA ASN A 590 3.97 17.22 -1.84
C ASN A 590 3.51 16.29 -0.71
N TRP A 591 4.28 16.16 0.38
CA TRP A 591 3.87 15.36 1.53
C TRP A 591 2.58 15.83 2.19
N LEU A 592 2.47 17.14 2.45
CA LEU A 592 1.33 17.72 3.15
C LEU A 592 0.08 17.75 2.27
N TYR A 593 0.19 18.37 1.10
CA TYR A 593 -0.95 18.73 0.26
C TYR A 593 -1.13 17.80 -0.93
N GLY A 594 -0.26 16.80 -1.03
CA GLY A 594 -0.46 15.60 -1.79
C GLY A 594 0.41 15.44 -3.03
N TRP A 595 0.58 14.18 -3.39
CA TRP A 595 1.41 13.73 -4.50
C TRP A 595 0.72 12.59 -5.25
N SER A 596 1.15 12.36 -6.49
CA SER A 596 0.69 11.26 -7.33
C SER A 596 1.65 10.07 -7.19
N ASP A 597 1.15 8.96 -6.66
CA ASP A 597 1.94 7.72 -6.46
C ASP A 597 2.04 6.90 -7.75
N SER A 598 3.24 6.44 -8.11
CA SER A 598 3.50 5.75 -9.38
C SER A 598 2.84 4.36 -9.48
N VAL A 599 2.67 3.66 -8.35
CA VAL A 599 1.99 2.36 -8.32
C VAL A 599 0.50 2.57 -8.57
N LEU A 600 -0.10 3.55 -7.89
CA LEU A 600 -1.51 3.88 -8.09
C LEU A 600 -1.77 4.42 -9.51
N VAL A 601 -0.86 5.22 -10.08
CA VAL A 601 -0.95 5.62 -11.50
C VAL A 601 -0.98 4.40 -12.40
N GLY A 602 -0.10 3.42 -12.15
CA GLY A 602 0.00 2.22 -12.96
C GLY A 602 -1.21 1.28 -12.87
N LEU A 603 -1.90 1.26 -11.73
CA LEU A 603 -3.04 0.37 -11.47
C LEU A 603 -4.40 1.03 -11.76
N PHE A 604 -4.57 2.30 -11.36
CA PHE A 604 -5.87 2.99 -11.33
C PHE A 604 -5.89 4.28 -12.17
N GLY A 605 -4.76 4.65 -12.78
CA GLY A 605 -4.60 5.88 -13.56
C GLY A 605 -4.28 7.11 -12.71
N GLU A 606 -3.80 8.17 -13.38
CA GLU A 606 -3.37 9.44 -12.74
C GLU A 606 -4.51 10.16 -11.99
N GLU A 607 -5.76 9.90 -12.38
CA GLU A 607 -6.91 10.48 -11.69
C GLU A 607 -7.16 9.83 -10.32
N ASN A 608 -6.66 8.62 -10.04
CA ASN A 608 -6.90 7.91 -8.77
C ASN A 608 -5.61 7.65 -7.98
N SER A 609 -4.53 8.35 -8.32
CA SER A 609 -3.21 8.12 -7.73
C SER A 609 -2.79 9.09 -6.63
N TRP A 610 -3.67 10.04 -6.30
CA TRP A 610 -3.33 11.15 -5.42
C TRP A 610 -3.59 10.81 -3.97
N VAL A 611 -2.59 11.08 -3.13
CA VAL A 611 -2.62 10.87 -1.68
C VAL A 611 -2.15 12.14 -0.97
N LYS A 612 -2.58 12.35 0.28
CA LYS A 612 -2.30 13.57 1.07
C LYS A 612 -2.27 13.26 2.57
N LEU A 613 -1.62 14.11 3.36
CA LEU A 613 -1.67 14.06 4.82
C LEU A 613 -2.58 15.13 5.42
N GLU A 614 -2.65 16.30 4.78
CA GLU A 614 -3.52 17.42 5.15
C GLU A 614 -4.53 17.68 4.04
N THR A 615 -5.75 18.06 4.42
CA THR A 615 -6.80 18.43 3.47
C THR A 615 -6.63 19.89 3.06
N ASN A 616 -6.36 20.11 1.77
CA ASN A 616 -6.29 21.43 1.15
C ASN A 616 -7.39 21.56 0.08
N GLU A 617 -7.70 22.77 -0.38
CA GLU A 617 -8.68 22.95 -1.48
C GLU A 617 -8.32 22.11 -2.72
N THR A 618 -7.03 22.07 -3.08
CA THR A 618 -6.55 21.27 -4.22
C THR A 618 -5.22 20.60 -3.92
N TYR A 619 -4.97 19.48 -4.61
CA TYR A 619 -3.70 18.78 -4.52
C TYR A 619 -2.56 19.66 -5.04
N TYR A 620 -1.42 19.68 -4.36
CA TYR A 620 -0.29 20.50 -4.77
C TYR A 620 0.24 20.09 -6.15
N GLY A 621 0.48 21.07 -7.03
CA GLY A 621 0.97 20.82 -8.38
C GLY A 621 0.00 20.13 -9.35
N SER A 622 -1.22 19.80 -8.92
CA SER A 622 -2.22 19.05 -9.72
C SER A 622 -2.90 19.86 -10.84
N GLY A 623 -2.74 21.18 -10.86
CA GLY A 623 -3.45 22.06 -11.79
C GLY A 623 -4.91 22.35 -11.41
N GLY A 624 -5.28 22.13 -10.14
CA GLY A 624 -6.59 22.50 -9.58
C GLY A 624 -7.51 21.31 -9.31
N LYS A 625 -6.96 20.11 -9.11
CA LYS A 625 -7.74 18.93 -8.75
C LYS A 625 -8.15 19.00 -7.28
N SER A 626 -9.46 18.91 -7.01
CA SER A 626 -10.00 18.89 -5.64
C SER A 626 -9.38 17.76 -4.82
N THR A 627 -9.22 17.98 -3.52
CA THR A 627 -8.81 16.90 -2.61
C THR A 627 -9.99 16.10 -2.05
N GLY A 628 -11.21 16.34 -2.54
CA GLY A 628 -12.44 15.70 -2.12
C GLY A 628 -13.38 16.68 -1.42
N ASP A 629 -14.34 16.14 -0.70
CA ASP A 629 -15.39 16.91 -0.05
C ASP A 629 -14.95 17.65 1.21
N PHE A 630 -15.54 18.82 1.44
CA PHE A 630 -15.28 19.63 2.63
C PHE A 630 -15.95 19.04 3.87
N SER A 631 -15.31 19.24 5.03
CA SER A 631 -15.89 18.84 6.31
C SER A 631 -17.07 19.73 6.67
N VAL A 632 -18.09 19.14 7.28
CA VAL A 632 -19.25 19.83 7.84
C VAL A 632 -19.28 19.60 9.34
N TYR A 633 -19.41 20.67 10.10
CA TYR A 633 -19.51 20.64 11.54
C TYR A 633 -20.85 21.20 11.99
N GLN A 634 -21.42 20.55 13.00
CA GLN A 634 -22.53 21.09 13.77
C GLN A 634 -22.06 21.32 15.20
N MET A 635 -22.29 22.52 15.72
CA MET A 635 -21.91 22.90 17.09
C MET A 635 -23.07 23.54 17.84
N LYS A 636 -23.00 23.53 19.17
CA LYS A 636 -23.96 24.23 20.02
C LYS A 636 -23.71 25.74 20.04
N ILE A 637 -24.79 26.50 20.00
CA ILE A 637 -24.77 27.93 20.32
C ILE A 637 -25.44 28.16 21.69
N PRO A 638 -24.98 29.16 22.46
CA PRO A 638 -25.58 29.46 23.74
C PRO A 638 -26.99 30.04 23.56
N THR A 639 -28.00 29.41 24.16
CA THR A 639 -29.40 29.92 24.16
C THR A 639 -29.76 30.67 25.45
N SER A 640 -28.90 30.60 26.47
CA SER A 640 -29.00 31.32 27.74
C SER A 640 -27.67 31.24 28.50
N VAL A 641 -27.49 32.11 29.50
CA VAL A 641 -26.31 32.14 30.39
C VAL A 641 -26.04 30.78 31.08
N ASP A 642 -27.10 30.05 31.46
CA ASP A 642 -26.98 28.74 32.11
C ASP A 642 -26.38 27.65 31.18
N GLY A 643 -26.29 27.90 29.87
CA GLY A 643 -25.77 26.96 28.85
C GLY A 643 -24.35 27.25 28.36
N LEU A 644 -23.69 28.29 28.89
CA LEU A 644 -22.39 28.76 28.39
C LEU A 644 -21.27 27.73 28.51
N SER A 645 -21.25 26.89 29.55
CA SER A 645 -20.21 25.87 29.73
C SER A 645 -20.20 24.78 28.64
N THR A 646 -21.25 24.71 27.82
CA THR A 646 -21.37 23.79 26.68
C THR A 646 -21.55 24.50 25.34
N ALA A 647 -21.35 25.81 25.31
CA ALA A 647 -21.38 26.60 24.09
C ALA A 647 -20.18 26.24 23.21
N GLU A 648 -20.36 26.27 21.89
CA GLU A 648 -19.36 25.89 20.88
C GLU A 648 -18.88 24.43 20.99
N HIS A 649 -19.56 23.59 21.77
CA HIS A 649 -19.25 22.16 21.81
C HIS A 649 -19.76 21.50 20.53
N ALA A 650 -18.96 20.60 19.96
CA ALA A 650 -19.33 19.83 18.79
C ALA A 650 -20.57 18.97 19.07
N VAL A 651 -21.40 18.77 18.06
CA VAL A 651 -22.61 17.93 18.09
C VAL A 651 -22.47 16.81 17.08
N MET A 652 -22.15 17.14 15.83
CA MET A 652 -21.93 16.18 14.76
C MET A 652 -20.87 16.68 13.78
N GLU A 653 -20.22 15.74 13.10
CA GLU A 653 -19.27 15.98 12.01
C GLU A 653 -19.69 15.14 10.79
N GLY A 654 -19.51 15.66 9.59
CA GLY A 654 -19.83 14.99 8.32
C GLY A 654 -19.16 15.69 7.14
N TYR A 655 -19.76 15.59 5.96
CA TYR A 655 -19.20 16.11 4.72
C TYR A 655 -20.26 16.81 3.86
N ILE A 656 -19.81 17.60 2.89
CA ILE A 656 -20.67 18.24 1.89
C ILE A 656 -20.12 17.96 0.49
N ASN A 657 -20.98 17.52 -0.44
CA ASN A 657 -20.60 17.27 -1.84
C ASN A 657 -20.18 18.59 -2.50
N SER A 658 -18.90 18.89 -2.47
CA SER A 658 -18.30 20.16 -2.88
C SER A 658 -17.38 20.01 -4.09
N ASP A 659 -16.92 18.80 -4.38
CA ASP A 659 -16.05 18.53 -5.53
C ASP A 659 -16.84 18.36 -6.85
N GLY A 660 -18.16 18.16 -6.76
CA GLY A 660 -19.07 18.13 -7.90
C GLY A 660 -19.00 16.88 -8.75
N ASP A 661 -18.52 15.76 -8.20
CA ASP A 661 -18.48 14.45 -8.87
C ASP A 661 -19.87 13.79 -9.03
N GLY A 662 -20.89 14.31 -8.32
CA GLY A 662 -22.27 13.83 -8.31
C GLY A 662 -22.52 12.61 -7.42
N LEU A 663 -21.55 12.24 -6.58
CA LEU A 663 -21.61 11.12 -5.65
C LEU A 663 -21.35 11.62 -4.22
N CYS A 664 -21.94 10.96 -3.25
CA CYS A 664 -21.54 11.05 -1.86
C CYS A 664 -20.83 9.74 -1.53
N ASP A 665 -19.62 9.85 -0.96
CA ASP A 665 -18.76 8.70 -0.66
C ASP A 665 -19.53 7.62 0.10
N PHE A 666 -20.36 8.04 1.04
CA PHE A 666 -21.35 7.21 1.71
C PHE A 666 -22.58 8.01 2.15
N LYS A 667 -23.70 7.32 2.39
CA LYS A 667 -24.86 7.87 3.10
C LYS A 667 -25.26 6.94 4.23
N LEU A 668 -25.56 7.53 5.38
CA LEU A 668 -26.07 6.81 6.54
C LEU A 668 -27.59 6.70 6.46
N ASP A 669 -28.12 5.50 6.63
CA ASP A 669 -29.55 5.28 6.80
C ASP A 669 -30.02 5.68 8.22
N ALA A 670 -31.34 5.55 8.48
CA ALA A 670 -31.91 5.89 9.77
C ALA A 670 -31.44 5.00 10.94
N ASP A 671 -30.89 3.83 10.64
CA ASP A 671 -30.34 2.88 11.60
C ASP A 671 -28.80 3.06 11.75
N GLY A 672 -28.19 3.96 10.99
CA GLY A 672 -26.76 4.28 11.02
C GLY A 672 -25.88 3.42 10.11
N ASN A 673 -26.48 2.61 9.21
CA ASN A 673 -25.72 1.80 8.26
C ASN A 673 -25.28 2.64 7.07
N ALA A 674 -24.07 2.42 6.57
CA ALA A 674 -23.54 3.12 5.41
C ALA A 674 -23.87 2.41 4.09
N GLU A 675 -24.39 3.16 3.12
CA GLU A 675 -24.42 2.81 1.70
C GLU A 675 -23.35 3.64 0.98
N TYR A 676 -22.45 2.99 0.23
CA TYR A 676 -21.29 3.65 -0.41
C TYR A 676 -21.56 4.00 -1.88
N GLY A 677 -20.96 5.10 -2.37
CA GLY A 677 -21.03 5.52 -3.77
C GLY A 677 -22.43 5.91 -4.23
N VAL A 678 -23.13 6.70 -3.42
CA VAL A 678 -24.56 7.03 -3.63
C VAL A 678 -24.69 8.33 -4.40
N GLU A 679 -25.60 8.39 -5.39
CA GLU A 679 -25.88 9.65 -6.10
C GLU A 679 -26.29 10.77 -5.13
N CYS A 680 -25.72 11.95 -5.36
CA CYS A 680 -25.81 13.09 -4.47
C CYS A 680 -25.90 14.40 -5.25
N GLU A 681 -26.72 15.33 -4.76
CA GLU A 681 -26.79 16.66 -5.37
C GLU A 681 -25.58 17.51 -4.93
N ALA A 682 -25.16 18.44 -5.78
CA ALA A 682 -24.11 19.38 -5.41
C ALA A 682 -24.51 20.17 -4.15
N ASN A 683 -23.57 20.29 -3.21
CA ASN A 683 -23.71 20.88 -1.89
C ASN A 683 -24.71 20.15 -0.97
N GLU A 684 -24.99 18.88 -1.22
CA GLU A 684 -25.75 18.05 -0.27
C GLU A 684 -24.84 17.64 0.91
N THR A 685 -25.29 17.92 2.14
CA THR A 685 -24.63 17.45 3.37
C THR A 685 -24.93 15.98 3.61
N TYR A 686 -23.91 15.19 3.96
CA TYR A 686 -24.02 13.76 4.20
C TYR A 686 -23.08 13.28 5.31
N GLY A 687 -23.28 12.03 5.73
CA GLY A 687 -22.36 11.37 6.67
C GLY A 687 -22.31 11.92 8.09
N MET A 688 -23.24 12.81 8.48
CA MET A 688 -23.27 13.43 9.81
C MET A 688 -23.34 12.38 10.93
N THR A 689 -22.38 12.41 11.85
CA THR A 689 -22.23 11.46 12.96
C THR A 689 -21.75 12.17 14.22
N GLU A 690 -22.10 11.64 15.40
CA GLU A 690 -21.61 12.11 16.71
C GLU A 690 -20.19 11.61 17.04
N HIS A 691 -19.62 10.81 16.14
CA HIS A 691 -18.30 10.21 16.26
C HIS A 691 -17.31 10.86 15.29
N LEU A 692 -16.02 10.63 15.49
CA LEU A 692 -15.02 10.83 14.42
C LEU A 692 -15.49 10.03 13.19
N PRO A 693 -15.59 10.62 12.00
CA PRO A 693 -16.17 9.95 10.83
C PRO A 693 -15.53 8.58 10.53
N TRP A 694 -14.21 8.47 10.64
CA TRP A 694 -13.44 7.24 10.43
C TRP A 694 -13.53 6.23 11.59
N ARG A 695 -14.07 6.63 12.75
CA ARG A 695 -14.34 5.76 13.94
C ARG A 695 -15.84 5.56 14.19
N ALA A 696 -16.69 5.98 13.26
CA ALA A 696 -18.13 5.84 13.41
C ALA A 696 -18.56 4.36 13.40
N PRO A 697 -19.75 4.02 13.94
CA PRO A 697 -20.20 2.63 14.06
C PRO A 697 -20.17 1.81 12.76
N HIS A 698 -20.44 2.45 11.62
CA HIS A 698 -20.40 1.78 10.31
C HIS A 698 -18.96 1.37 9.90
N MET A 699 -17.93 2.11 10.33
CA MET A 699 -16.53 1.76 10.10
C MET A 699 -16.10 0.59 10.99
N GLU A 700 -16.60 0.55 12.22
CA GLU A 700 -16.44 -0.59 13.11
C GLU A 700 -17.09 -1.85 12.50
N GLU A 701 -18.27 -1.72 11.87
CA GLU A 701 -18.92 -2.82 11.15
C GLU A 701 -18.15 -3.27 9.90
N ALA A 702 -17.69 -2.32 9.07
CA ALA A 702 -16.91 -2.59 7.87
C ALA A 702 -15.58 -3.32 8.15
N THR A 703 -15.04 -3.15 9.35
CA THR A 703 -13.81 -3.81 9.84
C THR A 703 -14.10 -5.04 10.71
N TYR A 704 -15.33 -5.52 10.75
CA TYR A 704 -15.78 -6.69 11.51
C TYR A 704 -15.64 -6.57 13.04
N GLY A 705 -15.66 -5.35 13.57
CA GLY A 705 -15.58 -5.06 15.00
C GLY A 705 -14.16 -5.11 15.57
N LEU A 706 -13.17 -4.84 14.71
CA LEU A 706 -11.75 -4.89 15.06
C LEU A 706 -11.11 -3.51 15.18
N LEU A 707 -11.78 -2.45 14.73
CA LEU A 707 -11.19 -1.13 14.59
C LEU A 707 -10.85 -0.51 15.94
N SER A 708 -11.78 -0.51 16.90
CA SER A 708 -11.52 0.11 18.20
C SER A 708 -10.41 -0.61 18.98
N ASP A 709 -10.36 -1.94 18.91
CA ASP A 709 -9.28 -2.73 19.51
C ASP A 709 -7.93 -2.49 18.79
N HIS A 710 -7.95 -2.31 17.47
CA HIS A 710 -6.75 -2.02 16.68
C HIS A 710 -6.18 -0.62 16.98
N VAL A 711 -7.04 0.38 17.19
CA VAL A 711 -6.60 1.74 17.54
C VAL A 711 -6.02 1.79 18.96
N GLY A 712 -6.62 1.06 19.90
CA GLY A 712 -6.23 1.03 21.31
C GLY A 712 -7.04 1.99 22.20
N ASN A 713 -7.57 3.08 21.65
CA ASN A 713 -8.40 4.06 22.35
C ASN A 713 -9.88 3.90 21.97
N ALA A 714 -10.75 3.69 22.97
CA ALA A 714 -12.20 3.51 22.80
C ALA A 714 -13.00 4.82 22.63
N ASN A 715 -12.39 5.99 22.81
CA ASN A 715 -13.07 7.28 22.67
C ASN A 715 -13.25 7.63 21.20
N THR A 716 -14.48 7.48 20.71
CA THR A 716 -14.84 7.80 19.32
C THR A 716 -15.74 9.02 19.19
N ILE A 717 -16.38 9.45 20.27
CA ILE A 717 -17.42 10.48 20.28
C ILE A 717 -16.78 11.87 20.21
N THR A 718 -17.09 12.62 19.16
CA THR A 718 -16.75 14.06 19.03
C THR A 718 -17.81 14.95 19.65
N ALA A 719 -19.05 14.47 19.77
CA ALA A 719 -20.10 15.23 20.45
C ALA A 719 -19.69 15.59 21.89
N GLY A 720 -19.71 16.89 22.20
CA GLY A 720 -19.28 17.44 23.48
C GLY A 720 -17.80 17.83 23.56
N THR A 721 -17.02 17.73 22.47
CA THR A 721 -15.66 18.29 22.46
C THR A 721 -15.70 19.81 22.35
N ILE A 722 -14.77 20.48 23.04
CA ILE A 722 -14.65 21.95 23.06
C ILE A 722 -14.33 22.51 21.66
N GLY A 723 -14.99 23.62 21.29
CA GLY A 723 -14.61 24.49 20.15
C GLY A 723 -13.86 25.77 20.57
N GLY A 724 -14.21 26.34 21.73
CA GLY A 724 -13.55 27.54 22.28
C GLY A 724 -13.95 27.89 23.72
N ILE A 725 -15.07 27.35 24.22
CA ILE A 725 -15.59 27.57 25.56
C ILE A 725 -15.73 26.24 26.32
N ALA A 726 -15.17 26.16 27.52
CA ALA A 726 -15.33 25.01 28.41
C ALA A 726 -15.26 25.42 29.89
N ASP A 727 -15.84 24.59 30.75
CA ASP A 727 -15.77 24.80 32.19
C ASP A 727 -14.31 24.75 32.69
N ALA A 728 -13.83 25.86 33.26
CA ALA A 728 -12.46 25.97 33.75
C ALA A 728 -12.18 25.10 34.99
N ASP A 729 -13.21 24.69 35.73
CA ASP A 729 -13.06 23.91 36.97
C ASP A 729 -13.26 22.40 36.74
N GLU A 730 -13.72 21.98 35.55
CA GLU A 730 -14.01 20.57 35.21
C GLU A 730 -13.18 20.07 34.00
N SER A 731 -12.95 18.76 33.94
CA SER A 731 -12.34 18.13 32.76
C SER A 731 -13.30 18.17 31.57
N PHE A 732 -12.78 18.41 30.37
CA PHE A 732 -13.55 18.41 29.13
C PHE A 732 -12.86 17.64 28.00
N SER A 733 -13.65 17.21 27.02
CA SER A 733 -13.15 16.48 25.85
C SER A 733 -12.57 17.44 24.82
N VAL A 734 -11.47 17.06 24.17
CA VAL A 734 -10.85 17.81 23.06
C VAL A 734 -10.73 16.90 21.86
N ASN A 735 -11.14 17.39 20.69
CA ASN A 735 -10.86 16.76 19.40
C ASN A 735 -9.45 17.17 18.94
N LEU A 736 -8.53 16.22 18.88
CA LEU A 736 -7.14 16.44 18.49
C LEU A 736 -7.00 16.36 16.97
N VAL A 737 -7.55 17.36 16.27
CA VAL A 737 -7.47 17.51 14.80
C VAL A 737 -8.04 16.29 14.04
N GLY A 738 -9.09 15.68 14.61
CA GLY A 738 -9.75 14.52 14.01
C GLY A 738 -8.96 13.21 14.09
N TYR A 739 -7.81 13.17 14.76
CA TYR A 739 -7.00 11.96 14.95
C TYR A 739 -7.35 11.18 16.22
N SER A 740 -7.73 11.88 17.29
CA SER A 740 -8.11 11.24 18.55
C SER A 740 -8.97 12.18 19.40
N VAL A 741 -9.72 11.59 20.32
CA VAL A 741 -10.47 12.33 21.35
C VAL A 741 -9.89 11.98 22.71
N ALA A 742 -9.55 13.01 23.48
CA ALA A 742 -8.97 12.88 24.81
C ALA A 742 -9.63 13.82 25.82
N GLN A 743 -9.55 13.46 27.10
CA GLN A 743 -10.02 14.28 28.22
C GLN A 743 -8.88 15.10 28.80
N THR A 744 -9.16 16.34 29.19
CA THR A 744 -8.17 17.18 29.88
C THR A 744 -7.97 16.78 31.33
N GLU A 745 -6.74 16.87 31.81
CA GLU A 745 -6.41 16.88 33.23
C GLU A 745 -6.35 18.32 33.74
N VAL A 746 -7.15 18.63 34.76
CA VAL A 746 -7.20 19.98 35.37
C VAL A 746 -5.96 20.20 36.23
N GLY A 747 -5.22 21.26 35.92
CA GLY A 747 -3.96 21.68 36.54
C GLY A 747 -4.13 22.75 37.60
N GLU A 748 -3.09 23.58 37.77
CA GLU A 748 -3.09 24.70 38.73
C GLU A 748 -3.61 25.99 38.07
N THR A 749 -4.07 26.93 38.91
CA THR A 749 -4.37 28.29 38.45
C THR A 749 -3.06 29.07 38.24
N VAL A 750 -2.85 29.56 37.03
CA VAL A 750 -1.69 30.35 36.62
C VAL A 750 -2.08 31.75 36.20
N THR A 751 -1.12 32.68 36.26
CA THR A 751 -1.33 34.04 35.75
C THR A 751 -0.59 34.21 34.42
N TYR A 752 -1.34 34.33 33.33
CA TYR A 752 -0.81 34.58 31.98
C TYR A 752 -1.23 35.96 31.48
N LYS A 753 -0.26 36.77 31.03
CA LYS A 753 -0.46 38.19 30.62
C LYS A 753 -1.29 39.05 31.61
N GLY A 754 -1.29 38.67 32.89
CA GLY A 754 -2.03 39.37 33.95
C GLY A 754 -3.49 38.93 34.14
N ILE A 755 -3.91 37.84 33.50
CA ILE A 755 -5.21 37.16 33.63
C ILE A 755 -4.99 35.86 34.41
N GLU A 756 -5.85 35.57 35.40
CA GLU A 756 -5.84 34.29 36.11
C GLU A 756 -6.58 33.24 35.27
N MET A 757 -5.93 32.12 34.97
CA MET A 757 -6.47 31.04 34.14
C MET A 757 -6.17 29.69 34.79
N VAL A 758 -7.00 28.68 34.55
CA VAL A 758 -6.74 27.29 34.97
C VAL A 758 -6.07 26.55 33.81
N GLU A 759 -4.96 25.87 34.09
CA GLU A 759 -4.29 25.04 33.09
C GLU A 759 -5.01 23.70 32.92
N HIS A 760 -5.10 23.23 31.68
CA HIS A 760 -5.64 21.94 31.29
C HIS A 760 -4.61 21.26 30.41
N ARG A 761 -4.18 20.06 30.79
CA ARG A 761 -3.16 19.31 30.04
C ARG A 761 -3.75 18.03 29.44
N ILE A 762 -3.31 17.70 28.23
CA ILE A 762 -3.47 16.36 27.64
C ILE A 762 -2.08 15.85 27.30
N ASP A 763 -1.80 14.62 27.68
CA ASP A 763 -0.63 13.87 27.26
C ASP A 763 -1.12 12.54 26.69
N LEU A 764 -1.20 12.45 25.38
CA LEU A 764 -1.80 11.34 24.67
C LEU A 764 -0.75 10.27 24.39
N ASP A 765 -0.94 9.08 24.94
CA ASP A 765 -0.08 7.93 24.71
C ASP A 765 -0.19 7.47 23.24
N PRO A 766 0.89 7.54 22.43
CA PRO A 766 0.87 7.05 21.06
C PRO A 766 0.53 5.55 20.97
N GLY A 767 0.88 4.74 21.98
CA GLY A 767 0.61 3.30 22.00
C GLY A 767 -0.87 2.93 22.04
N GLU A 768 -1.73 3.85 22.46
CA GLU A 768 -3.19 3.67 22.47
C GLU A 768 -3.88 4.41 21.31
N ASN A 769 -3.13 4.97 20.36
CA ASN A 769 -3.70 5.81 19.29
C ASN A 769 -3.07 5.49 17.93
N GLN A 770 -3.25 4.25 17.47
CA GLN A 770 -2.86 3.86 16.12
C GLN A 770 -3.84 4.43 15.09
N ILE A 771 -3.35 5.26 14.17
CA ILE A 771 -4.19 6.02 13.22
C ILE A 771 -4.13 5.47 11.79
N GLN A 772 -3.62 4.25 11.62
CA GLN A 772 -3.56 3.54 10.34
C GLN A 772 -4.87 3.62 9.56
N ALA A 773 -5.98 3.27 10.21
CA ALA A 773 -7.30 3.23 9.58
C ALA A 773 -7.75 4.59 9.01
N LYS A 774 -7.38 5.70 9.66
CA LYS A 774 -7.66 7.05 9.16
C LYS A 774 -6.87 7.36 7.89
N LEU A 775 -5.61 6.93 7.83
CA LEU A 775 -4.70 7.24 6.73
C LEU A 775 -4.90 6.30 5.52
N VAL A 776 -5.24 5.03 5.76
CA VAL A 776 -5.57 4.06 4.71
C VAL A 776 -6.97 4.34 4.15
N GLY A 777 -7.96 4.53 5.04
CA GLY A 777 -9.30 4.98 4.66
C GLY A 777 -10.03 4.07 3.66
N SER A 778 -9.77 2.77 3.67
CA SER A 778 -10.33 1.84 2.68
C SER A 778 -11.80 1.50 2.90
N GLY A 779 -12.32 1.69 4.13
CA GLY A 779 -13.68 1.28 4.48
C GLY A 779 -13.83 -0.24 4.54
N SER A 780 -12.76 -0.95 4.89
CA SER A 780 -12.71 -2.42 4.90
C SER A 780 -11.76 -2.93 5.99
N PHE A 781 -11.67 -4.26 6.16
CA PHE A 781 -10.72 -4.85 7.11
C PHE A 781 -9.25 -4.53 6.82
N VAL A 782 -8.91 -4.00 5.63
CA VAL A 782 -7.54 -3.53 5.31
C VAL A 782 -7.11 -2.41 6.26
N ASP A 783 -8.06 -1.61 6.77
CA ASP A 783 -7.80 -0.53 7.71
C ASP A 783 -7.23 -1.03 9.06
N VAL A 784 -7.53 -2.29 9.41
CA VAL A 784 -7.06 -2.97 10.64
C VAL A 784 -6.05 -4.08 10.36
N LEU A 785 -5.53 -4.14 9.13
CA LEU A 785 -4.50 -5.11 8.75
C LEU A 785 -3.19 -4.78 9.49
N PRO A 786 -2.66 -5.67 10.35
CA PRO A 786 -1.49 -5.36 11.15
C PRO A 786 -0.30 -4.90 10.29
N GLY A 787 0.28 -3.75 10.62
CA GLY A 787 1.48 -3.22 9.96
C GLY A 787 1.29 -2.74 8.51
N ALA A 788 0.06 -2.54 8.02
CA ALA A 788 -0.19 -1.98 6.69
C ALA A 788 0.32 -0.54 6.57
N LEU A 789 0.13 0.26 7.61
CA LEU A 789 0.73 1.57 7.83
C LEU A 789 0.81 1.82 9.35
N PRO A 790 1.90 1.37 10.02
CA PRO A 790 1.99 1.36 11.48
C PRO A 790 2.35 2.75 12.03
N VAL A 791 1.46 3.71 11.83
CA VAL A 791 1.57 5.09 12.31
C VAL A 791 0.74 5.28 13.57
N TYR A 792 1.38 5.84 14.58
CA TYR A 792 0.83 6.10 15.91
C TYR A 792 0.85 7.60 16.19
N PHE A 793 -0.22 8.08 16.82
CA PHE A 793 -0.45 9.50 17.07
C PHE A 793 -0.25 9.83 18.54
N GLY A 794 0.78 10.62 18.84
CA GLY A 794 0.99 11.23 20.15
C GLY A 794 0.65 12.72 20.11
N ALA A 795 0.20 13.26 21.23
CA ALA A 795 -0.11 14.68 21.34
C ALA A 795 0.12 15.20 22.76
N SER A 796 0.75 16.36 22.88
CA SER A 796 0.83 17.13 24.11
C SER A 796 0.07 18.44 23.90
N VAL A 797 -0.95 18.68 24.73
CA VAL A 797 -1.78 19.88 24.68
C VAL A 797 -1.76 20.59 26.01
N ASP A 798 -1.56 21.90 25.98
CA ASP A 798 -1.73 22.82 27.11
C ASP A 798 -2.77 23.87 26.72
N ILE A 799 -3.90 23.88 27.41
CA ILE A 799 -5.00 24.84 27.24
C ILE A 799 -5.15 25.62 28.54
N LYS A 800 -5.33 26.94 28.46
CA LYS A 800 -5.60 27.77 29.64
C LYS A 800 -6.94 28.44 29.50
N VAL A 801 -7.81 28.14 30.45
CA VAL A 801 -9.21 28.58 30.45
C VAL A 801 -9.41 29.63 31.52
N GLU A 802 -10.06 30.74 31.16
CA GLU A 802 -10.36 31.82 32.10
C GLU A 802 -11.64 31.47 32.91
N PRO A 803 -11.60 31.45 34.26
CA PRO A 803 -12.70 30.90 35.08
C PRO A 803 -14.03 31.66 35.08
N VAL A 804 -14.06 32.92 34.66
CA VAL A 804 -15.28 33.73 34.69
C VAL A 804 -16.07 33.55 33.39
N THR A 805 -15.37 33.58 32.26
CA THR A 805 -15.96 33.51 30.92
C THR A 805 -15.94 32.11 30.33
N ASN A 806 -15.18 31.20 30.94
CA ASN A 806 -14.96 29.83 30.44
C ASN A 806 -14.33 29.78 29.04
N VAL A 807 -13.75 30.89 28.57
CA VAL A 807 -13.09 30.96 27.27
C VAL A 807 -11.66 30.43 27.37
N ALA A 808 -11.29 29.55 26.45
CA ALA A 808 -9.90 29.15 26.27
C ALA A 808 -9.10 30.30 25.62
N MET A 809 -8.13 30.85 26.34
CA MET A 809 -7.37 32.04 25.91
C MET A 809 -5.91 31.73 25.56
N TYR A 810 -5.52 30.47 25.73
CA TYR A 810 -4.20 29.94 25.38
C TYR A 810 -4.38 28.49 24.96
N GLY A 811 -3.72 28.11 23.87
CA GLY A 811 -3.64 26.75 23.39
C GLY A 811 -2.28 26.51 22.75
N LYS A 812 -1.48 25.61 23.34
CA LYS A 812 -0.27 25.08 22.73
C LYS A 812 -0.49 23.60 22.46
N VAL A 813 -0.41 23.20 21.19
CA VAL A 813 -0.56 21.81 20.76
C VAL A 813 0.72 21.40 20.04
N MET A 814 1.29 20.29 20.49
CA MET A 814 2.30 19.53 19.77
C MET A 814 1.70 18.18 19.42
N ALA A 815 1.42 17.94 18.14
CA ALA A 815 1.06 16.64 17.62
C ALA A 815 2.28 15.98 16.98
N ARG A 816 2.47 14.70 17.23
CA ARG A 816 3.63 13.92 16.76
C ARG A 816 3.20 12.57 16.23
N PHE A 817 3.74 12.24 15.07
CA PHE A 817 3.44 11.01 14.36
C PHE A 817 4.65 10.09 14.44
N TYR A 818 4.46 8.91 15.01
CA TYR A 818 5.48 7.90 15.16
C TYR A 818 5.26 6.76 14.18
N LEU A 819 6.33 6.27 13.58
CA LEU A 819 6.34 5.11 12.70
C LEU A 819 7.05 3.95 13.38
N ASP A 820 6.43 2.78 13.34
CA ASP A 820 7.07 1.52 13.69
C ASP A 820 7.88 0.98 12.50
N LEU A 821 9.18 0.87 12.68
CA LEU A 821 10.14 0.42 11.67
C LEU A 821 10.48 -1.07 11.78
N ARG A 822 9.78 -1.82 12.64
CA ARG A 822 9.91 -3.29 12.70
C ARG A 822 9.36 -3.93 11.42
N TRP A 823 9.43 -5.26 11.36
CA TRP A 823 8.91 -6.06 10.25
C TRP A 823 7.42 -5.80 10.01
N SER A 824 6.96 -5.99 8.78
CA SER A 824 5.55 -5.86 8.42
C SER A 824 4.69 -6.81 9.26
N GLY A 825 3.59 -6.29 9.83
CA GLY A 825 2.75 -7.05 10.77
C GLY A 825 3.09 -6.85 12.25
N ALA A 826 4.20 -6.17 12.58
CA ALA A 826 4.49 -5.81 13.96
C ALA A 826 3.47 -4.79 14.50
N MET A 827 3.04 -5.00 15.75
CA MET A 827 2.07 -4.17 16.46
C MET A 827 2.57 -3.92 17.88
N ASN A 828 2.02 -2.91 18.56
CA ASN A 828 2.35 -2.58 19.96
C ASN A 828 3.86 -2.34 20.19
N PRO A 829 4.47 -1.33 19.52
CA PRO A 829 5.85 -0.98 19.78
C PRO A 829 6.04 -0.35 21.16
N ASP A 830 7.28 -0.31 21.62
CA ASP A 830 7.64 0.29 22.91
C ASP A 830 7.86 1.81 22.75
N PHE A 831 6.98 2.60 23.36
CA PHE A 831 7.06 4.07 23.37
C PHE A 831 7.73 4.63 24.63
N SER A 832 8.38 3.79 25.45
CA SER A 832 9.02 4.28 26.66
C SER A 832 10.10 5.32 26.35
N ASP A 833 10.02 6.45 27.04
CA ASP A 833 11.02 7.51 27.04
C ASP A 833 11.56 7.64 28.48
N ALA A 834 12.66 6.95 28.78
CA ALA A 834 13.23 6.91 30.13
C ALA A 834 14.10 8.14 30.43
N ASP A 835 14.57 8.87 29.42
CA ASP A 835 15.41 10.06 29.59
C ASP A 835 14.62 11.39 29.55
N GLY A 836 13.36 11.33 29.12
CA GLY A 836 12.38 12.41 29.14
C GLY A 836 12.64 13.47 28.07
N ASP A 837 13.34 13.12 26.98
CA ASP A 837 13.64 14.04 25.89
C ASP A 837 12.48 14.19 24.88
N GLY A 838 11.40 13.43 25.07
CA GLY A 838 10.19 13.40 24.26
C GLY A 838 10.22 12.33 23.17
N ASP A 839 11.38 11.75 22.87
CA ASP A 839 11.55 10.72 21.85
C ASP A 839 11.62 9.31 22.49
N PRO A 840 10.99 8.29 21.89
CA PRO A 840 11.09 6.92 22.40
C PRO A 840 12.53 6.39 22.41
N ASP A 841 12.93 5.73 23.50
CA ASP A 841 14.24 5.07 23.64
C ASP A 841 14.42 3.92 22.62
N ALA A 842 13.30 3.38 22.12
CA ALA A 842 13.28 2.28 21.18
C ALA A 842 13.76 2.73 19.80
N SER A 843 14.91 2.22 19.35
CA SER A 843 15.50 2.60 18.05
C SER A 843 14.60 2.34 16.83
N TYR A 844 13.64 1.44 16.95
CA TYR A 844 12.71 1.05 15.88
C TYR A 844 11.41 1.87 15.87
N VAL A 845 11.22 2.79 16.81
CA VAL A 845 10.12 3.77 16.79
C VAL A 845 10.73 5.12 16.47
N GLN A 846 10.30 5.73 15.38
CA GLN A 846 10.85 7.02 14.95
C GLN A 846 9.72 8.00 14.71
N ALA A 847 9.89 9.23 15.19
CA ALA A 847 9.02 10.32 14.79
C ALA A 847 9.26 10.60 13.30
N VAL A 848 8.18 10.73 12.53
CA VAL A 848 8.24 11.01 11.08
C VAL A 848 7.72 12.40 10.74
N PHE A 849 6.83 12.93 11.58
CA PHE A 849 6.18 14.21 11.39
C PHE A 849 5.76 14.84 12.71
N GLU A 850 5.82 16.17 12.81
CA GLU A 850 5.27 16.94 13.92
C GLU A 850 4.52 18.18 13.43
N ILE A 851 3.47 18.53 14.17
CA ILE A 851 2.69 19.74 13.97
C ILE A 851 2.69 20.52 15.28
N HIS A 852 3.12 21.77 15.21
CA HIS A 852 3.06 22.70 16.32
C HIS A 852 2.07 23.80 15.96
N THR A 853 1.02 23.92 16.78
CA THR A 853 0.08 25.02 16.69
C THR A 853 0.06 25.78 18.00
N PHE A 854 0.07 27.10 17.89
CA PHE A 854 0.08 27.98 19.04
C PHE A 854 -0.95 29.08 18.84
N SER A 855 -1.83 29.23 19.83
CA SER A 855 -2.81 30.30 19.90
C SER A 855 -2.76 30.92 21.28
N GLU A 856 -2.76 32.24 21.33
CA GLU A 856 -2.84 32.99 22.57
C GLU A 856 -3.62 34.29 22.37
N ILE A 857 -4.15 34.81 23.47
CA ILE A 857 -4.68 36.16 23.50
C ILE A 857 -3.54 37.19 23.23
N GLY A 858 -3.79 38.09 22.27
CA GLY A 858 -2.87 39.18 21.92
C GLY A 858 -2.63 40.12 23.11
N ASP A 859 -1.48 40.80 23.14
CA ASP A 859 -1.13 41.69 24.27
C ASP A 859 -2.11 42.85 24.43
N GLU A 860 -2.62 43.39 23.32
CA GLU A 860 -3.61 44.48 23.32
C GLU A 860 -4.98 44.00 23.81
N ASP A 861 -5.41 42.83 23.35
CA ASP A 861 -6.69 42.20 23.75
C ASP A 861 -6.66 41.74 25.21
N ALA A 862 -5.53 41.19 25.68
CA ALA A 862 -5.34 40.82 27.07
C ALA A 862 -5.38 42.05 28.00
N ALA A 863 -4.78 43.16 27.57
CA ALA A 863 -4.85 44.42 28.31
C ALA A 863 -6.28 45.00 28.34
N SER A 864 -7.01 44.90 27.21
CA SER A 864 -8.42 45.30 27.11
C SER A 864 -9.31 44.42 28.00
N PHE A 865 -9.18 43.09 27.92
CA PHE A 865 -9.92 42.14 28.74
C PHE A 865 -9.67 42.37 30.23
N LYS A 866 -8.41 42.58 30.62
CA LYS A 866 -8.05 42.91 32.00
C LYS A 866 -8.69 44.21 32.47
N CYS A 867 -8.65 45.26 31.65
CA CYS A 867 -9.25 46.57 31.95
C CYS A 867 -10.77 46.46 32.12
N THR A 868 -11.42 45.73 31.22
CA THR A 868 -12.88 45.71 31.06
C THR A 868 -13.56 44.72 32.01
N VAL A 869 -12.94 43.56 32.24
CA VAL A 869 -13.53 42.46 33.03
C VAL A 869 -12.83 42.33 34.39
N ILE A 870 -11.53 42.04 34.41
CA ILE A 870 -10.79 41.67 35.64
C ILE A 870 -10.69 42.83 36.64
N ASP A 871 -10.33 44.03 36.19
CA ASP A 871 -10.16 45.20 37.05
C ASP A 871 -11.51 45.64 37.66
N HIS A 872 -12.61 45.42 36.95
CA HIS A 872 -13.97 45.66 37.44
C HIS A 872 -14.49 44.58 38.42
N MET A 873 -13.92 43.36 38.39
CA MET A 873 -14.17 42.32 39.39
C MET A 873 -13.24 42.43 40.60
N SER A 874 -12.15 43.19 40.50
CA SER A 874 -11.17 43.39 41.58
C SER A 874 -11.73 44.18 42.78
N THR A 875 -11.12 44.00 43.97
CA THR A 875 -11.48 44.79 45.17
C THR A 875 -11.19 46.31 45.04
N THR A 876 -10.53 46.71 43.95
CA THR A 876 -10.15 48.09 43.60
C THR A 876 -10.99 48.68 42.46
N TRP A 877 -12.03 48.00 41.96
CA TRP A 877 -12.90 48.48 40.86
C TRP A 877 -13.40 49.94 41.02
N TRP A 878 -13.59 50.39 42.26
CA TRP A 878 -14.08 51.74 42.60
C TRP A 878 -13.04 52.85 42.43
N THR A 879 -11.75 52.54 42.22
CA THR A 879 -10.71 53.55 42.01
C THR A 879 -10.65 54.08 40.57
N ASP A 880 -11.23 53.34 39.62
CA ASP A 880 -11.18 53.69 38.19
C ASP A 880 -12.48 54.31 37.65
N PHE A 881 -13.48 54.55 38.51
CA PHE A 881 -14.73 55.25 38.17
C PHE A 881 -15.50 54.72 36.94
N GLY A 882 -15.36 53.44 36.60
CA GLY A 882 -16.04 52.80 35.46
C GLY A 882 -15.29 52.92 34.14
N GLY A 883 -13.97 53.16 34.18
CA GLY A 883 -13.11 53.24 32.99
C GLY A 883 -13.14 54.62 32.31
N ARG A 884 -12.32 54.78 31.26
CA ARG A 884 -12.36 55.91 30.30
C ARG A 884 -12.11 55.39 28.89
N GLY A 885 -12.95 55.78 27.93
CA GLY A 885 -12.77 55.37 26.54
C GLY A 885 -13.19 53.91 26.34
N ASP A 886 -12.34 53.10 25.71
CA ASP A 886 -12.67 51.72 25.31
C ASP A 886 -12.78 50.71 26.48
N CYS A 887 -12.59 51.15 27.73
CA CYS A 887 -12.81 50.35 28.96
C CYS A 887 -14.15 50.66 29.69
N GLU A 888 -15.09 51.39 29.07
CA GLU A 888 -16.35 51.79 29.72
C GLU A 888 -17.44 50.70 29.62
N LEU A 889 -17.90 50.16 30.77
CA LEU A 889 -19.16 49.39 30.85
C LEU A 889 -20.34 50.33 31.14
N GLU A 890 -21.19 50.62 30.14
CA GLU A 890 -22.35 51.53 30.30
C GLU A 890 -23.31 51.10 31.42
N ALA A 891 -23.47 49.79 31.65
CA ALA A 891 -24.34 49.22 32.67
C ALA A 891 -23.92 49.59 34.12
N LEU A 892 -22.62 49.88 34.33
CA LEU A 892 -22.06 50.14 35.66
C LEU A 892 -21.90 51.61 36.01
N MET A 893 -22.10 52.56 35.08
CA MET A 893 -21.98 54.00 35.30
C MET A 893 -22.58 54.56 36.62
N PRO A 894 -23.74 54.11 37.13
CA PRO A 894 -24.28 54.66 38.39
C PRO A 894 -23.58 54.15 39.66
N PHE A 895 -22.90 53.01 39.63
CA PHE A 895 -22.32 52.36 40.82
C PHE A 895 -21.06 53.05 41.37
N PRO A 896 -20.10 53.52 40.57
CA PRO A 896 -18.97 54.30 41.05
C PRO A 896 -19.39 55.60 41.74
N TYR A 897 -20.46 56.26 41.25
CA TYR A 897 -21.01 57.44 41.92
C TYR A 897 -21.64 57.08 43.27
N ILE A 898 -22.35 55.95 43.37
CA ILE A 898 -22.91 55.45 44.64
C ILE A 898 -21.80 55.06 45.62
N ALA A 899 -20.76 54.35 45.16
CA ALA A 899 -19.60 53.95 45.95
C ALA A 899 -18.77 55.16 46.42
N ALA A 900 -18.55 56.16 45.57
CA ALA A 900 -17.89 57.41 45.93
C ALA A 900 -18.71 58.22 46.94
N LEU A 901 -20.05 58.25 46.80
CA LEU A 901 -20.96 58.90 47.75
C LEU A 901 -20.94 58.20 49.11
N LEU A 902 -20.87 56.86 49.13
CA LEU A 902 -20.71 56.03 50.34
C LEU A 902 -19.33 56.20 50.99
N TYR A 903 -18.24 56.33 50.22
CA TYR A 903 -16.90 56.63 50.74
C TYR A 903 -16.81 58.04 51.33
N VAL A 904 -17.33 59.06 50.63
CA VAL A 904 -17.37 60.45 51.14
C VAL A 904 -18.24 60.54 52.40
N ALA A 905 -19.38 59.85 52.44
CA ALA A 905 -20.22 59.76 53.63
C ALA A 905 -19.53 58.98 54.78
N GLY A 906 -18.87 57.86 54.48
CA GLY A 906 -18.15 57.02 55.45
C GLY A 906 -16.93 57.72 56.06
N ILE A 907 -16.10 58.36 55.23
CA ILE A 907 -14.95 59.17 55.65
C ILE A 907 -15.43 60.40 56.42
N GLY A 908 -16.53 61.05 55.99
CA GLY A 908 -17.16 62.15 56.72
C GLY A 908 -17.63 61.75 58.13
N LEU A 909 -18.24 60.57 58.26
CA LEU A 909 -18.70 60.00 59.55
C LEU A 909 -17.55 59.56 60.45
N LEU A 910 -16.46 59.03 59.89
CA LEU A 910 -15.22 58.69 60.61
C LEU A 910 -14.50 59.95 61.13
N SER A 911 -14.43 60.99 60.29
CA SER A 911 -13.86 62.30 60.65
C SER A 911 -14.67 62.99 61.76
N TYR A 912 -15.99 63.01 61.64
CA TYR A 912 -16.90 63.60 62.63
C TYR A 912 -16.93 62.80 63.95
N GLY A 913 -16.89 61.47 63.89
CA GLY A 913 -16.77 60.57 65.04
C GLY A 913 -15.42 60.73 65.77
N GLY A 914 -14.32 60.87 65.03
CA GLY A 914 -12.97 61.11 65.56
C GLY A 914 -12.82 62.48 66.21
N MET A 915 -13.30 63.55 65.58
CA MET A 915 -13.28 64.92 66.14
C MET A 915 -14.12 65.03 67.42
N GLY A 916 -15.26 64.33 67.50
CA GLY A 916 -16.09 64.29 68.71
C GLY A 916 -15.47 63.53 69.89
N MET A 917 -14.47 62.67 69.63
CA MET A 917 -13.67 62.00 70.67
C MET A 917 -12.42 62.82 71.05
N ALA A 918 -11.85 63.58 70.12
CA ALA A 918 -10.68 64.45 70.35
C ALA A 918 -11.03 65.74 71.12
N SER A 919 -12.22 66.33 70.91
CA SER A 919 -12.61 67.62 71.53
C SER A 919 -12.96 67.53 73.03
N ARG A 920 -12.79 66.38 73.69
CA ARG A 920 -13.15 66.15 75.09
C ARG A 920 -12.00 65.66 75.98
N LYS A 921 -10.76 65.75 75.50
CA LYS A 921 -9.56 65.48 76.30
C LYS A 921 -8.98 66.72 77.00
N GLU A 922 -9.66 67.87 76.95
CA GLU A 922 -9.27 69.12 77.65
C GLU A 922 -10.33 69.68 78.63
N GLU A 923 -11.19 68.83 79.22
CA GLU A 923 -11.88 69.15 80.49
C GLU A 923 -11.74 68.03 81.51
#